data_AF-A0A818WVX1-F1
#
_entry.id   AF-A0A818WVX1-F1
#
_cell.length_a   1.000
_cell.length_b   1.000
_cell.length_c   1.000
_cell.angle_alpha   90.00
_cell.angle_beta   90.00
_cell.angle_gamma   90.00
#
_symmetry.space_group_name_H-M   'P 1'
#
loop_
_entity.id
_entity.type
_entity.pdbx_description
1 polymer ?
#
loop_
_entity_poly.entity_id
_entity_poly.type
_entity_poly.pdbx_seq_one_letter_code
_entity_poly.pdbx_strand_id
1 'polypeptide(L)'
;MKCCGLFTRSVNKTKTTIDLNDRCIGCLLCHMIGDQLGAGVEGYSAAKIKSEYGTLCDDVAAPHMGVEELGPRIHMYTDDTNSMLALAHSLVTNRGLKPKHAAQSYAQFWSTGVKRGYPESAQASMQCVLDGQIDYRECGRINFPDGSFANGGAVRIAPIALSFRNASDSQLYEAVRMAIISSHVHPESIDGAFVLAKAIILALRCNSVESFDPLKYFRVLKTIARTRTMKNQIKLLIGLHTAQSKKTSANIQKTDIDVVQALGNTFQLKAIEAVPCALWIVCTGYREPEECLVRGVNMGGDTDTVAAIIGDIIGALHGWKWIPARWIFNLNKRFNNFLNDSNFLIKINILPMSKSNFESYKKNIVTPNRQRINIFRLSNQFIAENIFSSPNIILRFINLEILILENIDAKYLDKIINYLIDLPKFHSLNLSIVDYIQTLDLFVQIFRLSRLKYCKIIYQRKIIQQSSSIKRNKYSRSPIQCLIINGDFPLKILRLTTFFDEAYLNAKRWEELILSSMPNLRIFDIYHEGSIRNNDLTYHDIINQFNSSFCRKDFTFYWKSAKQICSNISEMNFNSVNHLYVYGEYATQNDINYFPNVTQLAIQHYFEALDNSIIKILNRMIPLKQLTKLVTEHFNFSFEELVKFLPSTPNLCTLKLNYLSVKNINLNLIKESKIFQYVSNTNKIKNLDFRDCDSLDQVQLIVNLFPRLESLKIGMNKKEIEQIIKFLLSKSNTKTQHLFLLCISNVSRIYPKRLKVFIKSENLLQDYRVEYLNEDLYLWW
;
A
#
# COMPACT_ATOMS: atom_id res chain seq x y z
N MET A 1 16.36 10.20 -2.77
CA MET A 1 15.55 11.39 -3.15
C MET A 1 14.49 10.95 -4.17
N LYS A 2 13.23 11.37 -4.01
CA LYS A 2 12.25 11.33 -5.12
C LYS A 2 12.62 12.49 -6.03
N CYS A 3 13.10 12.24 -7.25
CA CYS A 3 13.16 13.32 -8.24
C CYS A 3 11.73 13.80 -8.51
N CYS A 4 11.44 15.06 -8.17
CA CYS A 4 10.11 15.64 -8.30
C CYS A 4 9.80 15.92 -9.76
N GLY A 5 9.08 15.02 -10.41
CA GLY A 5 8.04 15.44 -11.35
C GLY A 5 6.85 15.89 -10.50
N LEU A 6 6.46 17.15 -10.60
CA LEU A 6 5.16 17.75 -10.25
C LEU A 6 4.94 18.73 -11.39
N PHE A 7 3.78 18.80 -12.06
CA PHE A 7 2.54 19.38 -11.56
C PHE A 7 1.35 18.74 -12.29
N THR A 8 0.34 18.30 -11.54
CA THR A 8 -1.11 18.49 -11.75
C THR A 8 -1.86 17.43 -10.94
N ARG A 9 -2.31 17.80 -9.73
CA ARG A 9 -3.52 17.20 -9.15
C ARG A 9 -4.30 18.32 -8.48
N SER A 10 -5.58 18.40 -8.83
CA SER A 10 -6.52 19.39 -8.32
C SER A 10 -6.63 19.30 -6.80
N VAL A 11 -6.67 20.48 -6.18
CA VAL A 11 -6.86 20.65 -4.75
C VAL A 11 -8.33 20.36 -4.42
N ASN A 12 -8.61 19.16 -3.92
CA ASN A 12 -9.86 18.92 -3.20
C ASN A 12 -9.66 19.34 -1.74
N LYS A 13 -10.25 20.48 -1.38
CA LYS A 13 -10.36 20.97 0.01
C LYS A 13 -11.33 20.08 0.78
N THR A 14 -10.83 19.00 1.37
CA THR A 14 -11.47 18.38 2.55
C THR A 14 -10.42 18.27 3.65
N LYS A 15 -10.79 18.74 4.86
CA LYS A 15 -9.96 18.70 6.07
C LYS A 15 -9.44 17.27 6.28
N THR A 16 -8.19 17.05 5.92
CA THR A 16 -7.49 15.77 6.03
C THR A 16 -6.24 16.00 6.85
N THR A 17 -6.02 15.16 7.85
CA THR A 17 -4.76 15.08 8.60
C THR A 17 -3.61 14.95 7.61
N ILE A 18 -2.62 15.83 7.70
CA ILE A 18 -1.47 15.83 6.77
C ILE A 18 -0.70 14.51 6.97
N ASP A 19 -0.49 13.75 5.89
CA ASP A 19 0.19 12.46 5.91
C ASP A 19 1.59 12.56 6.53
N LEU A 20 1.97 11.58 7.34
CA LEU A 20 3.27 11.57 8.02
C LEU A 20 4.44 11.56 7.01
N ASN A 21 4.31 10.90 5.85
CA ASN A 21 5.37 10.95 4.85
C ASN A 21 5.48 12.33 4.22
N ASP A 22 4.35 13.01 3.99
CA ASP A 22 4.36 14.39 3.48
C ASP A 22 5.09 15.33 4.46
N ARG A 23 4.93 15.13 5.77
CA ARG A 23 5.64 15.87 6.83
C ARG A 23 7.13 15.55 6.90
N CYS A 24 7.51 14.27 6.83
CA CYS A 24 8.91 13.87 6.77
C CYS A 24 9.62 14.42 5.52
N ILE A 25 8.94 14.42 4.36
CA ILE A 25 9.46 15.02 3.13
C ILE A 25 9.56 16.54 3.28
N GLY A 26 8.53 17.19 3.83
CA GLY A 26 8.52 18.62 4.12
C GLY A 26 9.70 19.04 4.98
N CYS A 27 9.96 18.34 6.08
CA CYS A 27 11.08 18.60 6.99
C CYS A 27 12.42 18.69 6.24
N LEU A 28 12.81 17.63 5.53
CA LEU A 28 14.10 17.60 4.82
C LEU A 28 14.17 18.52 3.60
N LEU A 29 13.04 18.76 2.92
CA LEU A 29 13.02 19.62 1.73
C LEU A 29 13.07 21.10 2.11
N CYS A 30 12.33 21.49 3.16
CA CYS A 30 12.33 22.85 3.68
C CYS A 30 13.64 23.20 4.36
N HIS A 31 14.32 22.24 5.01
CA HIS A 31 15.71 22.41 5.47
C HIS A 31 16.60 22.93 4.36
N MET A 32 16.62 22.22 3.23
CA MET A 32 17.45 22.60 2.09
C MET A 32 17.01 23.93 1.46
N ILE A 33 15.70 24.20 1.39
CA ILE A 33 15.23 25.49 0.87
C ILE A 33 15.69 26.62 1.79
N GLY A 34 15.62 26.44 3.11
CA GLY A 34 16.11 27.41 4.09
C GLY A 34 17.60 27.70 3.91
N ASP A 35 18.43 26.66 3.89
CA ASP A 35 19.87 26.71 3.59
C ASP A 35 20.11 27.54 2.30
N GLN A 36 19.47 27.17 1.20
CA GLN A 36 19.68 27.82 -0.10
C GLN A 36 19.24 29.29 -0.14
N LEU A 37 18.13 29.62 0.53
CA LEU A 37 17.64 31.01 0.58
C LEU A 37 18.56 31.89 1.43
N GLY A 38 19.16 31.34 2.49
CA GLY A 38 20.04 32.08 3.39
C GLY A 38 21.48 32.19 2.90
N ALA A 39 21.95 31.26 2.05
CA ALA A 39 23.38 31.14 1.71
C ALA A 39 24.01 32.39 1.08
N GLY A 40 23.25 33.10 0.24
CA GLY A 40 23.73 34.28 -0.47
C GLY A 40 23.83 35.56 0.38
N VAL A 41 23.28 35.55 1.60
CA VAL A 41 23.30 36.68 2.53
C VAL A 41 23.87 36.31 3.90
N GLU A 42 24.53 35.16 3.99
CA GLU A 42 25.20 34.73 5.21
C GLU A 42 26.24 35.78 5.65
N GLY A 43 26.24 36.10 6.94
CA GLY A 43 27.05 37.13 7.56
C GLY A 43 26.60 38.55 7.32
N TYR A 44 25.55 38.80 6.52
CA TYR A 44 25.00 40.14 6.38
C TYR A 44 24.20 40.52 7.63
N SER A 45 24.20 41.79 7.99
CA SER A 45 23.27 42.30 9.00
C SER A 45 21.87 42.44 8.40
N ALA A 46 20.82 42.35 9.23
CA ALA A 46 19.45 42.62 8.79
C ALA A 46 19.31 43.97 8.09
N ALA A 47 20.02 45.00 8.57
CA ALA A 47 20.02 46.33 7.95
C ALA A 47 20.63 46.31 6.55
N LYS A 48 21.73 45.56 6.35
CA LYS A 48 22.36 45.40 5.04
C LYS A 48 21.45 44.67 4.06
N ILE A 49 20.87 43.53 4.47
CA ILE A 49 19.90 42.78 3.65
C ILE A 49 18.75 43.68 3.24
N LYS A 50 18.20 44.45 4.20
CA LYS A 50 17.11 45.39 3.92
C LYS A 50 17.50 46.51 2.95
N SER A 51 18.71 47.05 3.08
CA SER A 51 19.19 48.12 2.20
C SER A 51 19.44 47.64 0.77
N GLU A 52 19.93 46.41 0.59
CA GLU A 52 20.28 45.87 -0.73
C GLU A 52 19.09 45.20 -1.44
N TYR A 53 18.22 44.51 -0.69
CA TYR A 53 17.18 43.63 -1.26
C TYR A 53 15.76 43.98 -0.78
N GLY A 54 15.59 44.93 0.15
CA GLY A 54 14.29 45.22 0.77
C GLY A 54 13.87 44.09 1.71
N THR A 55 12.95 43.23 1.26
CA THR A 55 12.65 41.97 1.94
C THR A 55 13.04 40.84 1.00
N LEU A 56 14.07 40.09 1.37
CA LEU A 56 14.58 39.01 0.56
C LEU A 56 13.63 37.81 0.62
N CYS A 57 12.87 37.59 -0.45
CA CYS A 57 11.85 36.52 -0.53
C CYS A 57 12.28 35.30 -1.36
N ASP A 58 13.40 35.40 -2.08
CA ASP A 58 13.91 34.41 -3.03
C ASP A 58 15.44 34.36 -2.96
N ASP A 59 16.05 33.34 -3.56
CA ASP A 59 17.52 33.19 -3.54
C ASP A 59 18.22 34.21 -4.45
N VAL A 60 19.37 34.69 -3.99
CA VAL A 60 20.20 35.67 -4.70
C VAL A 60 21.53 35.05 -5.12
N ALA A 61 22.05 35.51 -6.26
CA ALA A 61 23.39 35.14 -6.71
C ALA A 61 24.44 35.98 -5.97
N ALA A 62 25.09 35.39 -4.98
CA ALA A 62 26.10 36.06 -4.17
C ALA A 62 27.22 35.08 -3.76
N PRO A 63 28.44 35.58 -3.46
CA PRO A 63 29.47 34.76 -2.83
C PRO A 63 28.97 34.27 -1.46
N HIS A 64 29.10 32.96 -1.22
CA HIS A 64 28.74 32.33 0.05
C HIS A 64 29.96 32.30 0.98
N MET A 65 29.74 32.43 2.29
CA MET A 65 30.83 32.48 3.27
C MET A 65 31.64 31.17 3.25
N GLY A 66 32.96 31.28 3.42
CA GLY A 66 33.87 30.14 3.43
C GLY A 66 34.14 29.49 2.06
N VAL A 67 33.58 30.05 0.98
CA VAL A 67 33.84 29.65 -0.42
C VAL A 67 33.77 30.85 -1.38
N GLU A 68 34.07 32.04 -0.88
CA GLU A 68 33.99 33.30 -1.62
C GLU A 68 34.85 33.28 -2.89
N GLU A 69 35.95 32.52 -2.88
CA GLU A 69 36.83 32.33 -4.03
C GLU A 69 36.16 31.66 -5.24
N LEU A 70 35.02 30.98 -5.04
CA LEU A 70 34.23 30.39 -6.11
C LEU A 70 33.31 31.40 -6.81
N GLY A 71 33.26 32.65 -6.32
CA GLY A 71 32.40 33.71 -6.86
C GLY A 71 30.91 33.51 -6.55
N PRO A 72 30.02 34.28 -7.21
CA PRO A 72 28.59 34.21 -6.95
C PRO A 72 27.97 32.84 -7.21
N ARG A 73 27.23 32.32 -6.24
CA ARG A 73 26.50 31.06 -6.32
C ARG A 73 25.01 31.34 -6.18
N ILE A 74 24.20 30.60 -6.94
CA ILE A 74 22.74 30.66 -6.84
C ILE A 74 22.18 29.25 -6.90
N HIS A 75 21.10 29.00 -6.13
CA HIS A 75 20.43 27.70 -6.08
C HIS A 75 21.30 26.53 -5.57
N MET A 76 22.43 26.80 -4.92
CA MET A 76 23.33 25.78 -4.38
C MET A 76 23.15 25.69 -2.87
N TYR A 77 22.98 24.48 -2.36
CA TYR A 77 22.98 24.22 -0.92
C TYR A 77 24.42 24.23 -0.35
N THR A 78 24.53 24.47 0.95
CA THR A 78 25.78 24.65 1.70
C THR A 78 26.19 23.37 2.44
N ASP A 79 27.04 23.48 3.45
CA ASP A 79 27.47 22.37 4.29
C ASP A 79 26.36 21.85 5.20
N ASP A 80 25.32 22.65 5.46
CA ASP A 80 24.13 22.29 6.22
C ASP A 80 23.38 21.12 5.59
N THR A 81 22.86 21.33 4.37
CA THR A 81 22.21 20.27 3.61
C THR A 81 23.18 19.14 3.31
N ASN A 82 24.45 19.43 3.00
CA ASN A 82 25.42 18.38 2.68
C ASN A 82 25.62 17.41 3.86
N SER A 83 25.73 17.95 5.07
CA SER A 83 25.87 17.18 6.30
C SER A 83 24.58 16.47 6.68
N MET A 84 23.42 17.12 6.53
CA MET A 84 22.11 16.49 6.74
C MET A 84 21.95 15.26 5.82
N LEU A 85 22.32 15.38 4.53
CA LEU A 85 22.26 14.28 3.57
C LEU A 85 23.24 13.15 3.91
N ALA A 86 24.45 13.46 4.38
CA ALA A 86 25.42 12.47 4.84
C ALA A 86 24.89 11.64 6.03
N LEU A 87 24.24 12.29 7.00
CA LEU A 87 23.61 11.62 8.13
C LEU A 87 22.42 10.76 7.68
N ALA A 88 21.54 11.30 6.83
CA ALA A 88 20.43 10.55 6.26
C ALA A 88 20.92 9.32 5.48
N HIS A 89 22.00 9.46 4.71
CA HIS A 89 22.63 8.35 4.01
C HIS A 89 23.10 7.25 4.98
N SER A 90 23.83 7.62 6.03
CA SER A 90 24.29 6.65 7.04
C SER A 90 23.15 5.87 7.67
N LEU A 91 22.06 6.56 8.05
CA LEU A 91 20.89 5.96 8.66
C LEU A 91 20.16 4.99 7.73
N VAL A 92 19.97 5.38 6.46
CA VAL A 92 19.29 4.54 5.47
C VAL A 92 20.14 3.31 5.14
N THR A 93 21.43 3.50 4.89
CA THR A 93 22.37 2.41 4.57
C THR A 93 22.44 1.37 5.69
N ASN A 94 22.43 1.82 6.94
CA ASN A 94 22.57 0.93 8.10
C ASN A 94 21.24 0.51 8.73
N ARG A 95 20.10 0.98 8.21
CA ARG A 95 18.76 0.79 8.81
C ARG A 95 18.70 1.19 10.29
N GLY A 96 19.41 2.25 10.65
CA GLY A 96 19.60 2.69 12.02
C GLY A 96 20.89 3.48 12.20
N LEU A 97 21.11 4.03 13.40
CA LEU A 97 22.31 4.79 13.70
C LEU A 97 23.50 3.86 13.92
N LYS A 98 24.50 3.97 13.03
CA LYS A 98 25.87 3.48 13.27
C LYS A 98 26.82 4.66 13.32
N PRO A 99 27.27 5.10 14.51
CA PRO A 99 28.00 6.35 14.69
C PRO A 99 29.31 6.43 13.88
N LYS A 100 30.08 5.34 13.82
CA LYS A 100 31.29 5.27 12.98
C LYS A 100 30.98 5.51 11.50
N HIS A 101 29.90 4.90 11.00
CA HIS A 101 29.49 5.09 9.61
C HIS A 101 28.92 6.51 9.38
N ALA A 102 28.26 7.12 10.38
CA ALA A 102 27.84 8.52 10.26
C ALA A 102 29.05 9.46 10.13
N ALA A 103 30.08 9.26 10.96
CA ALA A 103 31.35 9.98 10.85
C ALA A 103 31.98 9.82 9.47
N GLN A 104 32.10 8.57 8.99
CA GLN A 104 32.63 8.26 7.67
C GLN A 104 31.81 8.90 6.55
N SER A 105 30.47 8.90 6.66
CA SER A 105 29.61 9.54 5.68
C SER A 105 29.85 11.05 5.59
N TYR A 106 29.98 11.76 6.73
CA TYR A 106 30.29 13.20 6.70
C TYR A 106 31.59 13.46 5.96
N ALA A 107 32.63 12.70 6.31
CA ALA A 107 33.95 12.81 5.73
C ALA A 107 33.96 12.52 4.21
N GLN A 108 33.22 11.48 3.79
CA GLN A 108 33.08 11.14 2.37
C GLN A 108 32.34 12.22 1.58
N PHE A 109 31.23 12.75 2.10
CA PHE A 109 30.46 13.81 1.44
C PHE A 109 31.26 15.10 1.29
N TRP A 110 32.09 15.43 2.29
CA TRP A 110 33.02 16.55 2.20
C TRP A 110 34.12 16.33 1.16
N SER A 111 34.67 15.11 1.07
CA SER A 111 35.76 14.77 0.13
C SER A 111 35.37 14.71 -1.36
N THR A 112 34.14 15.06 -1.73
CA THR A 112 33.64 15.01 -3.13
C THR A 112 34.26 16.05 -4.06
N GLY A 113 35.08 16.96 -3.54
CA GLY A 113 35.77 18.01 -4.31
C GLY A 113 34.93 19.27 -4.56
N VAL A 114 33.63 19.25 -4.27
CA VAL A 114 32.77 20.45 -4.31
C VAL A 114 32.85 21.17 -2.96
N LYS A 115 33.41 22.38 -2.91
CA LYS A 115 33.42 23.18 -1.67
C LYS A 115 32.00 23.67 -1.32
N ARG A 116 31.65 23.54 -0.04
CA ARG A 116 30.28 23.73 0.46
C ARG A 116 30.13 24.75 1.59
N GLY A 117 31.19 25.40 2.05
CA GLY A 117 31.11 26.35 3.17
C GLY A 117 31.63 25.81 4.51
N TYR A 118 32.01 24.53 4.59
CA TYR A 118 32.54 23.94 5.82
C TYR A 118 33.71 24.76 6.41
N PRO A 119 33.65 25.18 7.68
CA PRO A 119 34.75 25.89 8.32
C PRO A 119 35.96 24.96 8.51
N GLU A 120 37.17 25.52 8.57
CA GLU A 120 38.43 24.76 8.71
C GLU A 120 38.41 23.76 9.87
N SER A 121 37.79 24.14 11.00
CA SER A 121 37.66 23.24 12.15
C SER A 121 36.81 22.00 11.85
N ALA A 122 35.73 22.14 11.09
CA ALA A 122 34.93 21.00 10.64
C ALA A 122 35.68 20.14 9.61
N GLN A 123 36.43 20.78 8.71
CA GLN A 123 37.27 20.10 7.72
C GLN A 123 38.32 19.22 8.39
N ALA A 124 39.03 19.73 9.40
CA ALA A 124 40.04 18.95 10.12
C ALA A 124 39.43 17.75 10.88
N SER A 125 38.25 17.91 11.48
CA SER A 125 37.53 16.78 12.08
C SER A 125 37.15 15.71 11.05
N MET A 126 36.74 16.12 9.84
CA MET A 126 36.42 15.18 8.75
C MET A 126 37.67 14.51 8.18
N GLN A 127 38.77 15.26 8.03
CA GLN A 127 40.07 14.72 7.61
C GLN A 127 40.58 13.68 8.60
N CYS A 128 40.51 13.94 9.91
CA CYS A 128 40.82 12.96 10.95
C CYS A 128 40.07 11.62 10.77
N VAL A 129 38.78 11.71 10.42
CA VAL A 129 37.97 10.52 10.18
C VAL A 129 38.42 9.76 8.92
N LEU A 130 38.85 10.47 7.86
CA LEU A 130 39.39 9.85 6.64
C LEU A 130 40.74 9.17 6.91
N ASP A 131 41.63 9.86 7.66
CA ASP A 131 42.96 9.35 7.98
C ASP A 131 42.87 8.05 8.80
N GLY A 132 41.84 7.94 9.65
CA GLY A 132 41.52 6.72 10.38
C GLY A 132 42.52 6.33 11.47
N GLN A 133 43.47 7.22 11.78
CA GLN A 133 44.51 7.02 12.80
C GLN A 133 43.99 7.28 14.23
N ILE A 134 43.01 8.18 14.37
CA ILE A 134 42.36 8.54 15.64
C ILE A 134 40.95 7.95 15.64
N ASP A 135 40.47 7.46 16.79
CA ASP A 135 39.09 7.00 16.90
C ASP A 135 38.13 8.15 16.56
N TYR A 136 37.15 7.90 15.69
CA TYR A 136 36.23 8.92 15.20
C TYR A 136 35.51 9.69 16.33
N ARG A 137 35.40 9.13 17.54
CA ARG A 137 34.80 9.80 18.71
C ARG A 137 35.68 10.92 19.27
N GLU A 138 36.97 10.88 19.00
CA GLU A 138 37.95 11.88 19.41
C GLU A 138 38.22 12.94 18.34
N CYS A 139 37.85 12.69 17.07
CA CYS A 139 38.04 13.67 15.99
C CYS A 139 37.32 15.02 16.24
N GLY A 140 36.25 15.02 17.06
CA GLY A 140 35.54 16.25 17.46
C GLY A 140 36.29 17.12 18.48
N ARG A 141 37.44 16.65 19.00
CA ARG A 141 38.28 17.36 19.98
C ARG A 141 39.57 17.92 19.41
N ILE A 142 39.87 17.66 18.14
CA ILE A 142 41.16 18.01 17.53
C ILE A 142 41.43 19.51 17.56
N ASN A 143 40.42 20.32 17.24
CA ASN A 143 40.56 21.78 17.26
C ASN A 143 40.22 22.38 18.62
N PHE A 144 39.37 21.70 19.39
CA PHE A 144 38.81 22.22 20.64
C PHE A 144 38.76 21.11 21.68
N PRO A 145 39.53 21.15 22.77
CA PRO A 145 39.58 20.08 23.77
C PRO A 145 38.19 19.71 24.35
N ASP A 146 37.36 20.72 24.61
CA ASP A 146 35.98 20.54 25.10
C ASP A 146 34.94 20.31 23.98
N GLY A 147 35.39 20.36 22.72
CA GLY A 147 34.56 20.28 21.52
C GLY A 147 33.99 21.61 21.06
N SER A 148 33.56 21.64 19.80
CA SER A 148 32.83 22.79 19.24
C SER A 148 31.43 22.94 19.86
N PHE A 149 31.09 24.16 20.28
CA PHE A 149 29.74 24.56 20.72
C PHE A 149 28.85 25.06 19.56
N ALA A 150 29.38 25.09 18.33
CA ALA A 150 28.70 25.64 17.16
C ALA A 150 27.44 24.84 16.76
N ASN A 151 26.63 25.47 15.91
CA ASN A 151 25.33 24.99 15.43
C ASN A 151 25.40 23.88 14.36
N GLY A 152 26.55 23.63 13.73
CA GLY A 152 26.71 22.60 12.69
C GLY A 152 26.36 21.17 13.14
N GLY A 153 26.44 20.88 14.45
CA GLY A 153 25.89 19.65 15.02
C GLY A 153 24.35 19.61 15.03
N ALA A 154 23.71 20.73 15.31
CA ALA A 154 22.26 20.86 15.41
C ALA A 154 21.57 20.89 14.04
N VAL A 155 22.01 21.75 13.13
CA VAL A 155 21.36 21.98 11.83
C VAL A 155 21.11 20.67 11.06
N ARG A 156 22.08 19.75 11.06
CA ARG A 156 21.98 18.46 10.35
C ARG A 156 21.17 17.36 11.05
N ILE A 157 20.49 17.62 12.17
CA ILE A 157 19.94 16.56 13.06
C ILE A 157 18.57 16.02 12.63
N ALA A 158 17.90 16.65 11.67
CA ALA A 158 16.57 16.24 11.22
C ALA A 158 16.44 14.73 10.91
N PRO A 159 17.38 14.05 10.23
CA PRO A 159 17.30 12.61 9.99
C PRO A 159 17.22 11.75 11.26
N ILE A 160 17.86 12.18 12.36
CA ILE A 160 17.76 11.52 13.67
C ILE A 160 16.37 11.75 14.26
N ALA A 161 15.87 12.98 14.22
CA ALA A 161 14.52 13.31 14.68
C ALA A 161 13.46 12.44 13.98
N LEU A 162 13.56 12.31 12.65
CA LEU A 162 12.64 11.47 11.86
C LEU A 162 12.75 9.98 12.22
N SER A 163 13.98 9.46 12.34
CA SER A 163 14.23 8.03 12.56
C SER A 163 13.90 7.58 14.00
N PHE A 164 14.19 8.44 14.98
CA PHE A 164 13.98 8.19 16.42
C PHE A 164 12.72 8.87 16.96
N ARG A 165 11.76 9.25 16.09
CA ARG A 165 10.53 9.96 16.48
C ARG A 165 9.65 9.27 17.52
N ASN A 166 9.82 7.97 17.72
CA ASN A 166 9.10 7.16 18.71
C ASN A 166 9.96 6.77 19.92
N ALA A 167 11.23 7.19 19.96
CA ALA A 167 12.14 6.91 21.06
C ALA A 167 11.78 7.74 22.30
N SER A 168 12.23 7.29 23.47
CA SER A 168 12.19 8.10 24.69
C SER A 168 13.16 9.27 24.60
N ASP A 169 12.98 10.29 25.45
CA ASP A 169 13.84 11.48 25.45
C ASP A 169 15.30 11.13 25.77
N SER A 170 15.56 10.11 26.59
CA SER A 170 16.91 9.62 26.87
C SER A 170 17.54 8.95 25.65
N GLN A 171 16.78 8.08 24.96
CA GLN A 171 17.24 7.41 23.74
C GLN A 171 17.49 8.40 22.60
N LEU A 172 16.62 9.41 22.45
CA LEU A 172 16.78 10.46 21.46
C LEU A 172 18.04 11.28 21.73
N TYR A 173 18.29 11.67 22.98
CA TYR A 173 19.50 12.40 23.35
C TYR A 173 20.76 11.62 23.00
N GLU A 174 20.79 10.33 23.33
CA GLU A 174 21.96 9.49 23.05
C GLU A 174 22.16 9.30 21.54
N ALA A 175 21.08 9.11 20.78
CA ALA A 175 21.15 9.05 19.32
C ALA A 175 21.69 10.35 18.72
N VAL A 176 21.26 11.51 19.23
CA VAL A 176 21.77 12.82 18.81
C VAL A 176 23.25 12.95 19.11
N ARG A 177 23.66 12.70 20.37
CA ARG A 177 25.06 12.75 20.80
C ARG A 177 25.95 11.89 19.91
N MET A 178 25.54 10.65 19.67
CA MET A 178 26.30 9.70 18.87
C MET A 178 26.32 10.04 17.37
N ALA A 179 25.30 10.74 16.85
CA ALA A 179 25.26 11.17 15.46
C ALA A 179 26.22 12.32 15.13
N ILE A 180 26.65 13.10 16.14
CA ILE A 180 27.49 14.29 15.96
C ILE A 180 28.87 14.20 16.63
N ILE A 181 29.13 13.11 17.36
CA ILE A 181 30.31 12.91 18.21
C ILE A 181 31.66 13.10 17.49
N SER A 182 31.71 12.92 16.17
CA SER A 182 32.94 13.12 15.39
C SER A 182 33.31 14.57 15.10
N SER A 183 32.54 15.54 15.61
CA SER A 183 32.77 16.97 15.36
C SER A 183 32.29 17.87 16.50
N HIS A 184 31.18 17.53 17.14
CA HIS A 184 30.54 18.35 18.16
C HIS A 184 30.33 17.49 19.41
N VAL A 185 31.15 17.71 20.41
CA VAL A 185 31.15 16.97 21.67
C VAL A 185 30.89 17.86 22.88
N HIS A 186 30.81 19.18 22.65
CA HIS A 186 30.48 20.15 23.67
C HIS A 186 29.03 19.99 24.13
N PRO A 187 28.74 20.03 25.45
CA PRO A 187 27.39 19.83 25.98
C PRO A 187 26.33 20.76 25.38
N GLU A 188 26.68 22.03 25.13
CA GLU A 188 25.73 23.00 24.55
C GLU A 188 25.39 22.71 23.08
N SER A 189 26.34 22.19 22.28
CA SER A 189 26.05 21.79 20.90
C SER A 189 25.15 20.56 20.88
N ILE A 190 25.43 19.56 21.73
CA ILE A 190 24.61 18.37 21.87
C ILE A 190 23.19 18.73 22.33
N ASP A 191 23.05 19.62 23.30
CA ASP A 191 21.75 20.03 23.83
C ASP A 191 20.96 20.87 22.82
N GLY A 192 21.63 21.75 22.06
CA GLY A 192 21.04 22.44 20.91
C GLY A 192 20.46 21.47 19.88
N ALA A 193 21.27 20.49 19.45
CA ALA A 193 20.84 19.45 18.52
C ALA A 193 19.70 18.60 19.09
N PHE A 194 19.73 18.29 20.38
CA PHE A 194 18.69 17.51 21.05
C PHE A 194 17.36 18.25 21.14
N VAL A 195 17.40 19.53 21.55
CA VAL A 195 16.21 20.39 21.60
C VAL A 195 15.62 20.54 20.21
N LEU A 196 16.43 20.74 19.16
CA LEU A 196 15.94 20.79 17.79
C LEU A 196 15.31 19.46 17.35
N ALA A 197 15.97 18.33 17.61
CA ALA A 197 15.41 17.03 17.27
C ALA A 197 14.05 16.79 17.94
N LYS A 198 13.92 17.19 19.22
CA LYS A 198 12.64 17.12 19.94
C LYS A 198 11.60 18.09 19.37
N ALA A 199 12.01 19.30 18.99
CA ALA A 199 11.16 20.30 18.35
C ALA A 199 10.54 19.72 17.07
N ILE A 200 11.36 19.17 16.16
CA ILE A 200 10.90 18.50 14.94
C ILE A 200 9.90 17.38 15.26
N ILE A 201 10.20 16.53 16.25
CA ILE A 201 9.29 15.44 16.66
C ILE A 201 7.94 15.96 17.17
N LEU A 202 7.95 17.04 17.96
CA LEU A 202 6.72 17.66 18.46
C LEU A 202 5.89 18.25 17.32
N ALA A 203 6.53 18.91 16.34
CA ALA A 203 5.88 19.42 15.14
C ALA A 203 5.25 18.30 14.29
N LEU A 204 5.94 17.17 14.13
CA LEU A 204 5.42 15.97 13.46
C LEU A 204 4.18 15.38 14.15
N ARG A 205 4.10 15.50 15.48
CA ARG A 205 3.03 14.94 16.32
C ARG A 205 1.79 15.84 16.40
N CYS A 206 1.84 17.06 15.88
CA CYS A 206 0.67 17.92 15.80
C CYS A 206 -0.36 17.34 14.83
N ASN A 207 -1.60 17.14 15.28
CA ASN A 207 -2.69 16.61 14.45
C ASN A 207 -2.99 17.52 13.25
N SER A 208 -2.89 18.83 13.45
CA SER A 208 -3.00 19.86 12.42
C SER A 208 -2.15 21.08 12.79
N VAL A 209 -1.93 21.99 11.83
CA VAL A 209 -1.24 23.27 12.06
C VAL A 209 -1.96 24.08 13.13
N GLU A 210 -3.30 24.08 13.13
CA GLU A 210 -4.13 24.80 14.09
C GLU A 210 -4.02 24.27 15.52
N SER A 211 -3.62 22.99 15.68
CA SER A 211 -3.39 22.38 16.99
C SER A 211 -2.02 22.73 17.60
N PHE A 212 -1.17 23.44 16.86
CA PHE A 212 0.14 23.87 17.36
C PHE A 212 -0.04 24.97 18.42
N ASP A 213 0.41 24.69 19.63
CA ASP A 213 0.42 25.62 20.76
C ASP A 213 1.87 26.02 21.08
N PRO A 214 2.29 27.24 20.72
CA PRO A 214 3.64 27.72 20.97
C PRO A 214 4.08 27.67 22.44
N LEU A 215 3.21 28.02 23.38
CA LEU A 215 3.56 28.03 24.81
C LEU A 215 3.71 26.63 25.35
N LYS A 216 2.83 25.70 24.97
CA LYS A 216 3.00 24.28 25.32
C LYS A 216 4.28 23.72 24.70
N TYR A 217 4.57 24.07 23.45
CA TYR A 217 5.76 23.65 22.73
C TYR A 217 7.04 24.10 23.45
N PHE A 218 7.17 25.40 23.77
CA PHE A 218 8.31 25.91 24.54
C PHE A 218 8.44 25.27 25.92
N ARG A 219 7.33 25.06 26.65
CA ARG A 219 7.38 24.42 27.98
C ARG A 219 7.95 23.01 27.90
N VAL A 220 7.54 22.21 26.93
CA VAL A 220 8.08 20.86 26.73
C VAL A 220 9.58 20.92 26.41
N LEU A 221 10.00 21.81 25.49
CA LEU A 221 11.41 21.96 25.12
C LEU A 221 12.28 22.45 26.29
N LYS A 222 11.76 23.35 27.13
CA LYS A 222 12.46 23.77 28.35
C LYS A 222 12.65 22.62 29.35
N THR A 223 11.63 21.78 29.52
CA THR A 223 11.68 20.65 30.44
C THR A 223 12.74 19.63 30.04
N ILE A 224 12.88 19.37 28.74
CA ILE A 224 13.81 18.34 28.23
C ILE A 224 15.24 18.86 28.03
N ALA A 225 15.43 20.16 27.78
CA ALA A 225 16.76 20.77 27.67
C ALA A 225 17.65 20.37 28.87
N ARG A 226 18.93 20.09 28.64
CA ARG A 226 19.85 19.58 29.66
C ARG A 226 20.74 20.64 30.26
N THR A 227 21.23 21.57 29.44
CA THR A 227 22.11 22.66 29.87
C THR A 227 21.32 23.79 30.51
N ARG A 228 21.95 24.49 31.47
CA ARG A 228 21.35 25.67 32.11
C ARG A 228 21.12 26.78 31.09
N THR A 229 22.07 26.96 30.16
CA THR A 229 22.01 28.00 29.13
C THR A 229 20.79 27.79 28.22
N MET A 230 20.61 26.60 27.65
CA MET A 230 19.44 26.32 26.80
C MET A 230 18.11 26.48 27.54
N LYS A 231 18.02 26.02 28.80
CA LYS A 231 16.82 26.24 29.64
C LYS A 231 16.51 27.72 29.84
N ASN A 232 17.53 28.55 30.02
CA ASN A 232 17.37 30.00 30.16
C ASN A 232 16.91 30.65 28.86
N GLN A 233 17.47 30.24 27.71
CA GLN A 233 17.05 30.73 26.40
C GLN A 233 15.58 30.43 26.14
N ILE A 234 15.14 29.18 26.34
CA ILE A 234 13.74 28.82 26.15
C ILE A 234 12.83 29.51 27.17
N LYS A 235 13.30 29.73 28.41
CA LYS A 235 12.57 30.52 29.42
C LYS A 235 12.38 31.97 28.96
N LEU A 236 13.39 32.58 28.34
CA LEU A 236 13.29 33.92 27.76
C LEU A 236 12.23 33.95 26.64
N LEU A 237 12.23 32.97 25.73
CA LEU A 237 11.22 32.86 24.67
C LEU A 237 9.79 32.75 25.23
N ILE A 238 9.59 31.98 26.30
CA ILE A 238 8.28 31.89 26.98
C ILE A 238 7.85 33.26 27.50
N GLY A 239 8.76 34.01 28.13
CA GLY A 239 8.50 35.35 28.64
C GLY A 239 8.11 36.33 27.54
N LEU A 240 8.91 36.37 26.46
CA LEU A 240 8.68 37.23 25.30
C LEU A 240 7.36 36.91 24.60
N HIS A 241 7.08 35.62 24.35
CA HIS A 241 5.83 35.20 23.69
C HIS A 241 4.60 35.50 24.55
N THR A 242 4.69 35.33 25.87
CA THR A 242 3.62 35.67 26.80
C THR A 242 3.36 37.18 26.84
N ALA A 243 4.42 38.00 26.80
CA ALA A 243 4.31 39.45 26.79
C ALA A 243 3.65 39.96 25.49
N GLN A 244 4.02 39.41 24.33
CA GLN A 244 3.39 39.75 23.05
C GLN A 244 1.91 39.35 22.96
N SER A 245 1.52 38.25 23.62
CA SER A 245 0.12 37.78 23.63
C SER A 245 -0.80 38.67 24.48
N LYS A 246 -0.25 39.41 25.44
CA LYS A 246 -0.99 40.37 26.27
C LYS A 246 -0.97 41.74 25.57
N LYS A 247 -1.97 42.02 24.73
CA LYS A 247 -2.20 43.35 24.10
C LYS A 247 -2.51 44.41 25.17
N THR A 248 -1.51 44.90 25.89
CA THR A 248 -1.61 46.14 26.66
C THR A 248 -1.00 47.27 25.83
N SER A 249 -1.61 48.45 25.89
CA SER A 249 -1.22 49.68 25.17
C SER A 249 0.20 50.19 25.48
N ALA A 250 0.91 49.57 26.43
CA ALA A 250 2.27 49.92 26.84
C ALA A 250 3.36 48.92 26.42
N ASN A 251 3.02 47.77 25.82
CA ASN A 251 4.01 46.77 25.40
C ASN A 251 4.45 47.03 23.95
N ILE A 252 5.68 47.52 23.77
CA ILE A 252 6.34 47.57 22.45
C ILE A 252 6.49 46.14 21.94
N GLN A 253 5.87 45.84 20.79
CA GLN A 253 6.01 44.54 20.14
C GLN A 253 7.48 44.36 19.72
N LYS A 254 8.19 43.48 20.43
CA LYS A 254 9.59 43.13 20.10
C LYS A 254 9.67 42.57 18.68
N THR A 255 10.56 43.13 17.87
CA THR A 255 10.89 42.64 16.54
C THR A 255 11.73 41.37 16.62
N ASP A 256 11.86 40.64 15.52
CA ASP A 256 12.74 39.46 15.49
C ASP A 256 14.19 39.81 15.81
N ILE A 257 14.67 40.96 15.36
CA ILE A 257 16.02 41.48 15.63
C ILE A 257 16.21 41.71 17.13
N ASP A 258 15.21 42.28 17.82
CA ASP A 258 15.30 42.49 19.27
C ASP A 258 15.43 41.16 20.03
N VAL A 259 14.76 40.11 19.54
CA VAL A 259 14.82 38.78 20.16
C VAL A 259 16.15 38.11 19.91
N VAL A 260 16.68 38.20 18.69
CA VAL A 260 18.03 37.71 18.34
C VAL A 260 19.09 38.32 19.24
N GLN A 261 19.05 39.65 19.40
CA GLN A 261 19.98 40.37 20.28
C GLN A 261 19.83 39.96 21.74
N ALA A 262 18.61 39.63 22.19
CA ALA A 262 18.37 39.17 23.55
C ALA A 262 18.83 37.71 23.78
N LEU A 263 18.86 36.89 22.74
CA LEU A 263 19.30 35.49 22.80
C LEU A 263 20.84 35.37 22.76
N GLY A 264 21.54 36.33 22.17
CA GLY A 264 23.01 36.30 22.12
C GLY A 264 23.58 37.21 21.05
N ASN A 265 24.61 36.73 20.36
CA ASN A 265 25.24 37.49 19.29
C ASN A 265 24.34 37.56 18.05
N THR A 266 24.51 38.63 17.26
CA THR A 266 23.77 38.84 16.00
C THR A 266 24.19 37.90 14.87
N PHE A 267 25.19 37.04 15.05
CA PHE A 267 25.55 36.00 14.07
C PHE A 267 24.90 34.63 14.36
N GLN A 268 24.52 34.27 15.58
CA GLN A 268 23.93 32.95 15.92
C GLN A 268 24.81 31.68 15.67
N LEU A 269 26.14 31.80 15.70
CA LEU A 269 27.06 30.65 15.50
C LEU A 269 26.82 29.48 16.48
N LYS A 270 26.38 29.77 17.72
CA LYS A 270 26.22 28.72 18.75
C LYS A 270 24.91 27.97 18.56
N ALA A 271 24.92 26.66 18.80
CA ALA A 271 23.69 25.86 18.74
C ALA A 271 22.60 26.38 19.70
N ILE A 272 23.02 26.85 20.87
CA ILE A 272 22.15 27.46 21.89
C ILE A 272 21.63 28.87 21.54
N GLU A 273 22.10 29.46 20.44
CA GLU A 273 21.64 30.76 19.92
C GLU A 273 20.78 30.53 18.66
N ALA A 274 21.28 29.77 17.67
CA ALA A 274 20.57 29.46 16.43
C ALA A 274 19.23 28.72 16.66
N VAL A 275 19.22 27.67 17.49
CA VAL A 275 18.02 26.87 17.72
C VAL A 275 16.92 27.71 18.38
N PRO A 276 17.15 28.46 19.47
CA PRO A 276 16.16 29.38 20.02
C PRO A 276 15.68 30.46 19.04
N CYS A 277 16.55 31.01 18.19
CA CYS A 277 16.16 31.98 17.16
C CYS A 277 15.14 31.37 16.17
N ALA A 278 15.44 30.18 15.65
CA ALA A 278 14.52 29.46 14.78
C ALA A 278 13.20 29.11 15.49
N LEU A 279 13.26 28.64 16.73
CA LEU A 279 12.07 28.34 17.53
C LEU A 279 11.18 29.57 17.73
N TRP A 280 11.77 30.76 17.94
CA TRP A 280 11.02 32.01 18.05
C TRP A 280 10.24 32.33 16.78
N ILE A 281 10.92 32.30 15.63
CA ILE A 281 10.30 32.62 14.33
C ILE A 281 9.16 31.65 14.04
N VAL A 282 9.40 30.35 14.22
CA VAL A 282 8.36 29.33 14.03
C VAL A 282 7.19 29.58 14.98
N CYS A 283 7.43 29.72 16.28
CA CYS A 283 6.36 29.86 17.27
C CYS A 283 5.52 31.14 17.11
N THR A 284 6.06 32.18 16.48
CA THR A 284 5.34 33.44 16.21
C THR A 284 4.76 33.51 14.80
N GLY A 285 5.27 32.73 13.85
CA GLY A 285 4.86 32.73 12.44
C GLY A 285 4.27 31.42 11.91
N TYR A 286 4.07 30.39 12.75
CA TYR A 286 3.77 29.02 12.29
C TYR A 286 2.56 28.87 11.38
N ARG A 287 1.67 29.86 11.27
CA ARG A 287 0.51 29.83 10.37
C ARG A 287 0.88 30.18 8.93
N GLU A 288 1.94 30.96 8.76
CA GLU A 288 2.45 31.44 7.48
C GLU A 288 3.85 30.83 7.25
N PRO A 289 3.92 29.60 6.69
CA PRO A 289 5.17 28.85 6.61
C PRO A 289 6.22 29.51 5.69
N GLU A 290 5.76 30.18 4.62
CA GLU A 290 6.61 30.98 3.73
C GLU A 290 7.24 32.16 4.47
N GLU A 291 6.41 32.89 5.23
CA GLU A 291 6.85 34.04 6.02
C GLU A 291 7.89 33.64 7.07
N CYS A 292 7.77 32.45 7.68
CA CYS A 292 8.78 31.94 8.61
C CYS A 292 10.17 31.85 7.98
N LEU A 293 10.29 31.28 6.77
CA LEU A 293 11.58 31.17 6.09
C LEU A 293 12.11 32.55 5.67
N VAL A 294 11.24 33.40 5.14
CA VAL A 294 11.60 34.78 4.76
C VAL A 294 12.12 35.56 5.98
N ARG A 295 11.45 35.46 7.14
CA ARG A 295 11.90 36.09 8.38
C ARG A 295 13.26 35.57 8.84
N GLY A 296 13.49 34.25 8.72
CA GLY A 296 14.77 33.63 9.03
C GLY A 296 15.92 34.17 8.19
N VAL A 297 15.71 34.33 6.89
CA VAL A 297 16.73 34.87 5.98
C VAL A 297 16.98 36.36 6.24
N ASN A 298 15.94 37.14 6.53
CA ASN A 298 16.05 38.59 6.68
C ASN A 298 16.51 39.05 8.06
N MET A 299 16.74 38.14 9.02
CA MET A 299 17.23 38.51 10.35
C MET A 299 18.74 38.78 10.39
N GLY A 300 19.46 38.40 9.33
CA GLY A 300 20.93 38.51 9.23
C GLY A 300 21.66 37.52 10.14
N GLY A 301 22.99 37.52 10.06
CA GLY A 301 23.83 36.56 10.77
C GLY A 301 24.03 35.27 9.98
N ASP A 302 23.97 34.13 10.66
CA ASP A 302 24.11 32.78 10.09
C ASP A 302 22.77 32.34 9.45
N THR A 303 22.45 33.00 8.33
CA THR A 303 21.10 33.00 7.74
C THR A 303 20.71 31.68 7.11
N ASP A 304 21.65 30.96 6.49
CA ASP A 304 21.40 29.63 5.91
C ASP A 304 21.13 28.59 7.00
N THR A 305 21.94 28.55 8.07
CA THR A 305 21.70 27.62 9.18
C THR A 305 20.38 27.92 9.89
N VAL A 306 20.11 29.18 10.25
CA VAL A 306 18.87 29.51 10.96
C VAL A 306 17.64 29.23 10.09
N ALA A 307 17.68 29.58 8.79
CA ALA A 307 16.60 29.27 7.87
C ALA A 307 16.44 27.77 7.64
N ALA A 308 17.51 26.97 7.59
CA ALA A 308 17.45 25.52 7.49
C ALA A 308 16.75 24.89 8.70
N ILE A 309 17.09 25.36 9.92
CA ILE A 309 16.44 24.91 11.17
C ILE A 309 14.95 25.30 11.20
N ILE A 310 14.60 26.50 10.74
CA ILE A 310 13.19 26.91 10.58
C ILE A 310 12.48 25.98 9.60
N GLY A 311 13.14 25.67 8.48
CA GLY A 311 12.68 24.76 7.45
C GLY A 311 12.38 23.37 7.98
N ASP A 312 13.27 22.81 8.80
CA ASP A 312 13.07 21.51 9.45
C ASP A 312 11.74 21.45 10.21
N ILE A 313 11.47 22.47 11.03
CA ILE A 313 10.32 22.49 11.94
C ILE A 313 9.03 22.80 11.16
N ILE A 314 9.04 23.82 10.30
CA ILE A 314 7.87 24.20 9.50
C ILE A 314 7.51 23.10 8.49
N GLY A 315 8.50 22.49 7.86
CA GLY A 315 8.31 21.34 6.98
C GLY A 315 7.70 20.14 7.71
N ALA A 316 8.12 19.87 8.95
CA ALA A 316 7.53 18.84 9.81
C ALA A 316 6.08 19.18 10.23
N LEU A 317 5.75 20.46 10.39
CA LEU A 317 4.42 20.92 10.79
C LEU A 317 3.41 20.93 9.61
N HIS A 318 3.84 21.40 8.44
CA HIS A 318 2.97 21.67 7.28
C HIS A 318 3.08 20.64 6.14
N GLY A 319 4.10 19.78 6.16
CA GLY A 319 4.46 18.98 4.99
C GLY A 319 5.09 19.81 3.87
N TRP A 320 5.18 19.25 2.66
CA TRP A 320 5.86 19.91 1.53
C TRP A 320 4.92 20.67 0.59
N LYS A 321 3.59 20.48 0.69
CA LYS A 321 2.63 20.95 -0.33
C LYS A 321 2.44 22.47 -0.38
N TRP A 322 2.76 23.17 0.70
CA TRP A 322 2.64 24.62 0.78
C TRP A 322 3.79 25.34 0.06
N ILE A 323 4.91 24.65 -0.18
CA ILE A 323 6.13 25.26 -0.69
C ILE A 323 5.86 25.91 -2.05
N PRO A 324 6.15 27.21 -2.21
CA PRO A 324 5.98 27.90 -3.48
C PRO A 324 6.75 27.24 -4.61
N ALA A 325 6.12 27.16 -5.79
CA ALA A 325 6.74 26.57 -6.97
C ALA A 325 8.08 27.25 -7.32
N ARG A 326 8.24 28.54 -7.03
CA ARG A 326 9.46 29.31 -7.29
C ARG A 326 10.68 28.82 -6.50
N TRP A 327 10.50 28.33 -5.28
CA TRP A 327 11.59 27.76 -4.46
C TRP A 327 11.94 26.31 -4.85
N ILE A 328 11.02 25.63 -5.54
CA ILE A 328 11.18 24.26 -6.05
C ILE A 328 11.61 24.26 -7.53
N PHE A 329 11.47 25.40 -8.22
CA PHE A 329 11.87 25.52 -9.62
C PHE A 329 13.38 25.27 -9.75
N ASN A 330 13.77 24.50 -10.77
CA ASN A 330 15.14 24.04 -10.97
C ASN A 330 15.73 23.13 -9.87
N LEU A 331 14.94 22.49 -8.98
CA LEU A 331 15.46 21.50 -8.01
C LEU A 331 16.45 20.50 -8.63
N ASN A 332 16.21 20.05 -9.85
CA ASN A 332 17.14 19.16 -10.57
C ASN A 332 18.50 19.80 -10.87
N LYS A 333 18.55 21.11 -11.17
CA LYS A 333 19.82 21.86 -11.27
C LYS A 333 20.46 21.97 -9.88
N ARG A 334 19.67 22.25 -8.84
CA ARG A 334 20.14 22.38 -7.44
C ARG A 334 20.80 21.09 -6.93
N PHE A 335 20.24 19.95 -7.32
CA PHE A 335 20.78 18.62 -7.03
C PHE A 335 21.71 18.08 -8.11
N ASN A 336 22.01 18.81 -9.19
CA ASN A 336 22.71 18.21 -10.33
C ASN A 336 24.10 17.72 -9.94
N ASN A 337 24.84 18.50 -9.15
CA ASN A 337 26.16 18.10 -8.63
C ASN A 337 26.01 16.92 -7.65
N PHE A 338 25.03 16.96 -6.74
CA PHE A 338 24.78 15.81 -5.86
C PHE A 338 24.43 14.55 -6.64
N LEU A 339 23.57 14.67 -7.66
CA LEU A 339 23.14 13.56 -8.50
C LEU A 339 24.30 13.04 -9.31
N ASN A 340 25.14 13.88 -9.90
CA ASN A 340 26.21 13.47 -10.81
C ASN A 340 27.51 13.07 -10.09
N ASP A 341 27.87 13.76 -9.00
CA ASP A 341 29.18 13.62 -8.34
C ASP A 341 29.17 12.61 -7.19
N SER A 342 28.00 12.09 -6.83
CA SER A 342 27.90 11.01 -5.85
C SER A 342 28.07 9.62 -6.47
N ASN A 343 28.21 8.58 -5.65
CA ASN A 343 28.18 7.18 -6.11
C ASN A 343 26.87 6.47 -5.74
N PHE A 344 25.82 7.20 -5.35
CA PHE A 344 24.59 6.61 -4.81
C PHE A 344 23.73 5.94 -5.87
N LEU A 345 23.07 4.85 -5.51
CA LEU A 345 21.95 4.34 -6.30
C LEU A 345 20.79 5.35 -6.27
N ILE A 346 20.18 5.58 -7.43
CA ILE A 346 19.16 6.61 -7.62
C ILE A 346 17.80 5.98 -7.92
N LYS A 347 16.78 6.49 -7.25
CA LYS A 347 15.38 6.29 -7.63
C LYS A 347 14.88 7.48 -8.43
N ILE A 348 14.53 7.25 -9.69
CA ILE A 348 13.91 8.28 -10.55
C ILE A 348 12.41 8.00 -10.67
N ASN A 349 11.61 9.04 -10.48
CA ASN A 349 10.17 9.01 -10.71
C ASN A 349 9.80 10.13 -11.69
N ILE A 350 9.55 9.76 -12.94
CA ILE A 350 9.17 10.71 -13.99
C ILE A 350 7.65 10.72 -14.08
N LEU A 351 7.04 11.81 -13.60
CA LEU A 351 5.62 12.07 -13.80
C LEU A 351 5.34 12.51 -15.26
N PRO A 352 4.07 12.51 -15.70
CA PRO A 352 3.74 12.96 -17.04
C PRO A 352 4.23 14.41 -17.27
N MET A 353 4.92 14.64 -18.38
CA MET A 353 5.45 15.95 -18.77
C MET A 353 5.50 16.10 -20.29
N SER A 354 5.72 17.31 -20.79
CA SER A 354 5.88 17.57 -22.23
C SER A 354 7.15 16.92 -22.78
N LYS A 355 7.16 16.68 -24.11
CA LYS A 355 8.31 16.12 -24.83
C LYS A 355 9.59 16.97 -24.66
N SER A 356 9.49 18.29 -24.74
CA SER A 356 10.63 19.20 -24.57
C SER A 356 11.23 19.11 -23.16
N ASN A 357 10.39 19.08 -22.14
CA ASN A 357 10.84 18.93 -20.74
C ASN A 357 11.51 17.57 -20.53
N PHE A 358 10.95 16.52 -21.12
CA PHE A 358 11.51 15.19 -21.01
C PHE A 358 12.89 15.06 -21.67
N GLU A 359 13.12 15.62 -22.86
CA GLU A 359 14.44 15.57 -23.51
C GLU A 359 15.52 16.27 -22.68
N SER A 360 15.20 17.43 -22.10
CA SER A 360 16.09 18.12 -21.16
C SER A 360 16.38 17.25 -19.93
N TYR A 361 15.35 16.64 -19.35
CA TYR A 361 15.48 15.77 -18.18
C TYR A 361 16.29 14.50 -18.49
N LYS A 362 16.08 13.91 -19.66
CA LYS A 362 16.82 12.74 -20.15
C LYS A 362 18.29 13.08 -20.32
N LYS A 363 18.62 14.21 -20.96
CA LYS A 363 20.00 14.64 -21.19
C LYS A 363 20.74 14.94 -19.88
N ASN A 364 20.09 15.65 -18.97
CA ASN A 364 20.76 16.19 -17.78
C ASN A 364 20.73 15.25 -16.56
N ILE A 365 19.71 14.39 -16.42
CA ILE A 365 19.52 13.56 -15.22
C ILE A 365 19.59 12.07 -15.56
N VAL A 366 18.78 11.59 -16.50
CA VAL A 366 18.68 10.13 -16.76
C VAL A 366 19.97 9.60 -17.40
N THR A 367 20.49 10.28 -18.43
CA THR A 367 21.62 9.79 -19.21
C THR A 367 22.92 9.74 -18.39
N PRO A 368 23.31 10.78 -17.63
CA PRO A 368 24.52 10.72 -16.80
C PRO A 368 24.43 9.66 -15.70
N ASN A 369 23.23 9.44 -15.16
CA ASN A 369 23.01 8.58 -13.99
C ASN A 369 22.55 7.16 -14.31
N ARG A 370 22.41 6.77 -15.60
CA ARG A 370 21.84 5.49 -16.05
C ARG A 370 22.42 4.26 -15.34
N GLN A 371 23.73 4.24 -15.09
CA GLN A 371 24.40 3.12 -14.42
C GLN A 371 24.07 3.05 -12.93
N ARG A 372 23.54 4.11 -12.33
CA ARG A 372 23.24 4.22 -10.89
C ARG A 372 21.75 4.10 -10.59
N ILE A 373 20.88 4.15 -11.60
CA ILE A 373 19.43 4.07 -11.38
C ILE A 373 19.06 2.64 -10.99
N ASN A 374 18.59 2.44 -9.75
CA ASN A 374 18.14 1.12 -9.28
C ASN A 374 16.61 0.99 -9.25
N ILE A 375 15.89 2.10 -9.12
CA ILE A 375 14.43 2.12 -9.23
C ILE A 375 14.03 3.17 -10.26
N PHE A 376 13.33 2.75 -11.30
CA PHE A 376 12.86 3.65 -12.34
C PHE A 376 11.35 3.58 -12.46
N ARG A 377 10.68 4.71 -12.21
CA ARG A 377 9.24 4.87 -12.42
C ARG A 377 8.98 5.88 -13.52
N LEU A 378 8.20 5.46 -14.52
CA LEU A 378 7.83 6.28 -15.67
C LEU A 378 6.32 6.32 -15.78
N SER A 379 5.76 7.52 -15.76
CA SER A 379 4.33 7.76 -15.95
C SER A 379 4.15 8.49 -17.27
N ASN A 380 3.54 7.82 -18.27
CA ASN A 380 3.28 8.23 -19.66
C ASN A 380 4.05 7.40 -20.72
N GLN A 381 3.30 6.93 -21.72
CA GLN A 381 3.74 6.16 -22.87
C GLN A 381 4.95 6.76 -23.62
N PHE A 382 4.91 8.05 -23.97
CA PHE A 382 5.99 8.69 -24.74
C PHE A 382 7.35 8.60 -24.04
N ILE A 383 7.36 8.71 -22.71
CA ILE A 383 8.57 8.72 -21.89
C ILE A 383 9.19 7.32 -21.86
N ALA A 384 8.37 6.30 -21.64
CA ALA A 384 8.81 4.91 -21.67
C ALA A 384 9.35 4.56 -23.06
N GLU A 385 8.66 4.93 -24.13
CA GLU A 385 9.12 4.69 -25.50
C GLU A 385 10.49 5.34 -25.76
N ASN A 386 10.67 6.61 -25.40
CA ASN A 386 11.91 7.33 -25.69
C ASN A 386 13.12 6.75 -24.94
N ILE A 387 12.93 6.24 -23.72
CA ILE A 387 13.98 5.57 -22.92
C ILE A 387 14.24 4.16 -23.44
N PHE A 388 13.19 3.40 -23.73
CA PHE A 388 13.27 1.98 -24.11
C PHE A 388 13.26 1.76 -25.64
N SER A 389 13.51 2.80 -26.42
CA SER A 389 13.52 2.75 -27.89
C SER A 389 14.75 2.03 -28.47
N SER A 390 15.86 2.01 -27.73
CA SER A 390 17.16 1.49 -28.18
C SER A 390 17.77 0.53 -27.15
N PRO A 391 18.20 -0.69 -27.55
CA PRO A 391 18.87 -1.64 -26.67
C PRO A 391 20.13 -1.04 -25.99
N ASN A 392 20.90 -0.25 -26.74
CA ASN A 392 22.13 0.39 -26.25
C ASN A 392 21.89 1.36 -25.09
N ILE A 393 20.70 1.93 -24.99
CA ILE A 393 20.33 2.82 -23.88
C ILE A 393 19.98 1.98 -22.65
N ILE A 394 19.21 0.91 -22.84
CA ILE A 394 18.66 0.08 -21.77
C ILE A 394 19.74 -0.75 -21.08
N LEU A 395 20.63 -1.38 -21.85
CA LEU A 395 21.71 -2.21 -21.32
C LEU A 395 22.70 -1.42 -20.44
N ARG A 396 22.70 -0.08 -20.53
CA ARG A 396 23.50 0.79 -19.66
C ARG A 396 22.88 1.01 -18.27
N PHE A 397 21.66 0.55 -18.02
CA PHE A 397 21.00 0.56 -16.70
C PHE A 397 21.40 -0.66 -15.85
N ILE A 398 22.70 -0.88 -15.69
CA ILE A 398 23.27 -2.09 -15.06
C ILE A 398 22.83 -2.33 -13.61
N ASN A 399 22.46 -1.27 -12.89
CA ASN A 399 21.99 -1.36 -11.50
C ASN A 399 20.47 -1.36 -11.36
N LEU A 400 19.70 -1.40 -12.45
CA LEU A 400 18.24 -1.38 -12.39
C LEU A 400 17.69 -2.66 -11.77
N GLU A 401 17.02 -2.51 -10.63
CA GLU A 401 16.41 -3.60 -9.86
C GLU A 401 14.89 -3.62 -10.05
N ILE A 402 14.27 -2.43 -10.05
CA ILE A 402 12.82 -2.24 -10.05
C ILE A 402 12.40 -1.28 -11.17
N LEU A 403 11.52 -1.73 -12.05
CA LEU A 403 10.89 -0.92 -13.08
C LEU A 403 9.38 -0.78 -12.81
N ILE A 404 8.89 0.46 -12.80
CA ILE A 404 7.47 0.79 -12.65
C ILE A 404 7.03 1.59 -13.88
N LEU A 405 6.11 1.04 -14.65
CA LEU A 405 5.56 1.66 -15.84
C LEU A 405 4.09 1.96 -15.61
N GLU A 406 3.71 3.23 -15.75
CA GLU A 406 2.33 3.68 -15.53
C GLU A 406 1.75 4.33 -16.77
N ASN A 407 0.48 4.04 -17.03
CA ASN A 407 -0.28 4.52 -18.17
C ASN A 407 0.40 4.15 -19.51
N ILE A 408 0.83 2.90 -19.65
CA ILE A 408 1.44 2.37 -20.87
C ILE A 408 0.41 1.60 -21.70
N ASP A 409 0.43 1.79 -23.01
CA ASP A 409 -0.31 1.00 -23.98
C ASP A 409 0.37 -0.37 -24.18
N ALA A 410 -0.44 -1.43 -24.16
CA ALA A 410 -0.01 -2.82 -24.25
C ALA A 410 0.93 -3.11 -25.42
N LYS A 411 0.70 -2.48 -26.59
CA LYS A 411 1.45 -2.76 -27.83
C LYS A 411 2.95 -2.44 -27.77
N TYR A 412 3.40 -1.69 -26.75
CA TYR A 412 4.81 -1.33 -26.57
C TYR A 412 5.53 -2.20 -25.55
N LEU A 413 4.80 -3.00 -24.76
CA LEU A 413 5.39 -3.81 -23.71
C LEU A 413 6.32 -4.87 -24.26
N ASP A 414 6.02 -5.43 -25.44
CA ASP A 414 6.82 -6.46 -26.09
C ASP A 414 8.27 -6.02 -26.28
N LYS A 415 8.44 -4.82 -26.87
CA LYS A 415 9.76 -4.24 -27.11
C LYS A 415 10.49 -3.97 -25.80
N ILE A 416 9.80 -3.42 -24.80
CA ILE A 416 10.40 -3.09 -23.50
C ILE A 416 10.87 -4.36 -22.77
N ILE A 417 10.01 -5.38 -22.66
CA ILE A 417 10.27 -6.60 -21.90
C ILE A 417 11.45 -7.39 -22.50
N ASN A 418 11.55 -7.47 -23.83
CA ASN A 418 12.65 -8.17 -24.49
C ASN A 418 14.03 -7.63 -24.06
N TYR A 419 14.15 -6.32 -23.80
CA TYR A 419 15.41 -5.72 -23.35
C TYR A 419 15.69 -5.88 -21.85
N LEU A 420 14.68 -6.20 -21.04
CA LEU A 420 14.86 -6.39 -19.59
C LEU A 420 15.50 -7.74 -19.25
N ILE A 421 15.44 -8.71 -20.16
CA ILE A 421 16.03 -10.05 -19.98
C ILE A 421 17.52 -9.97 -19.64
N ASP A 422 18.23 -9.02 -20.27
CA ASP A 422 19.69 -8.90 -20.19
C ASP A 422 20.19 -8.06 -19.01
N LEU A 423 19.27 -7.46 -18.21
CA LEU A 423 19.66 -6.58 -17.11
C LEU A 423 20.08 -7.39 -15.87
N PRO A 424 21.29 -7.18 -15.33
CA PRO A 424 21.87 -8.14 -14.40
C PRO A 424 21.24 -8.12 -12.99
N LYS A 425 20.72 -6.97 -12.55
CA LYS A 425 20.10 -6.82 -11.22
C LYS A 425 18.57 -6.80 -11.24
N PHE A 426 17.97 -6.91 -12.42
CA PHE A 426 16.54 -6.69 -12.60
C PHE A 426 15.72 -7.84 -12.00
N HIS A 427 14.88 -7.55 -11.01
CA HIS A 427 14.10 -8.57 -10.32
C HIS A 427 12.66 -8.15 -9.98
N SER A 428 12.23 -6.92 -10.30
CA SER A 428 10.89 -6.43 -9.98
C SER A 428 10.29 -5.58 -11.11
N LEU A 429 9.08 -5.94 -11.54
CA LEU A 429 8.32 -5.22 -12.57
C LEU A 429 6.92 -4.85 -12.05
N ASN A 430 6.51 -3.59 -12.21
CA ASN A 430 5.14 -3.15 -11.94
C ASN A 430 4.58 -2.42 -13.16
N LEU A 431 3.47 -2.91 -13.69
CA LEU A 431 2.82 -2.39 -14.89
C LEU A 431 1.43 -1.85 -14.54
N SER A 432 1.13 -0.63 -14.97
CA SER A 432 -0.23 -0.11 -15.06
C SER A 432 -0.56 0.21 -16.51
N ILE A 433 -1.56 -0.50 -17.04
CA ILE A 433 -1.81 -0.63 -18.46
C ILE A 433 -3.15 0.05 -18.78
N VAL A 434 -3.15 0.94 -19.78
CA VAL A 434 -4.31 1.80 -20.14
C VAL A 434 -5.32 1.04 -20.96
N ASP A 435 -4.85 0.26 -21.93
CA ASP A 435 -5.67 -0.40 -22.94
C ASP A 435 -5.54 -1.93 -22.87
N TYR A 436 -6.48 -2.61 -23.52
CA TYR A 436 -6.64 -4.05 -23.52
C TYR A 436 -5.36 -4.79 -23.97
N ILE A 437 -5.02 -5.88 -23.29
CA ILE A 437 -4.07 -6.88 -23.78
C ILE A 437 -4.90 -8.04 -24.32
N GLN A 438 -4.85 -8.23 -25.63
CA GLN A 438 -5.47 -9.37 -26.31
C GLN A 438 -4.60 -10.62 -26.30
N THR A 439 -3.42 -10.61 -25.67
CA THR A 439 -2.46 -11.68 -25.89
C THR A 439 -1.92 -12.27 -24.59
N LEU A 440 -2.14 -13.57 -24.42
CA LEU A 440 -1.35 -14.42 -23.52
C LEU A 440 0.17 -14.32 -23.79
N ASP A 441 0.57 -13.74 -24.93
CA ASP A 441 1.96 -13.46 -25.31
C ASP A 441 2.68 -12.55 -24.33
N LEU A 442 2.01 -11.56 -23.72
CA LEU A 442 2.66 -10.69 -22.73
C LEU A 442 3.10 -11.50 -21.50
N PHE A 443 2.23 -12.37 -20.99
CA PHE A 443 2.57 -13.23 -19.85
C PHE A 443 3.70 -14.18 -20.21
N VAL A 444 3.68 -14.74 -21.43
CA VAL A 444 4.77 -15.59 -21.94
C VAL A 444 6.10 -14.83 -21.94
N GLN A 445 6.13 -13.58 -22.39
CA GLN A 445 7.36 -12.78 -22.40
C GLN A 445 7.82 -12.40 -20.99
N ILE A 446 6.91 -12.02 -20.08
CA ILE A 446 7.24 -11.77 -18.68
C ILE A 446 7.85 -13.01 -18.03
N PHE A 447 7.33 -14.20 -18.35
CA PHE A 447 7.87 -15.47 -17.84
C PHE A 447 9.25 -15.84 -18.42
N ARG A 448 9.69 -15.23 -19.53
CA ARG A 448 11.06 -15.37 -20.04
C ARG A 448 12.09 -14.54 -19.26
N LEU A 449 11.67 -13.61 -18.41
CA LEU A 449 12.58 -12.78 -17.60
C LEU A 449 13.26 -13.63 -16.52
N SER A 450 14.44 -14.17 -16.84
CA SER A 450 15.18 -15.17 -16.04
C SER A 450 15.62 -14.74 -14.63
N ARG A 451 15.50 -13.45 -14.29
CA ARG A 451 15.81 -12.90 -12.97
C ARG A 451 14.62 -12.27 -12.24
N LEU A 452 13.44 -12.23 -12.88
CA LEU A 452 12.25 -11.58 -12.33
C LEU A 452 11.68 -12.36 -11.15
N LYS A 453 11.73 -11.79 -9.94
CA LYS A 453 11.17 -12.41 -8.73
C LYS A 453 9.77 -11.88 -8.40
N TYR A 454 9.53 -10.59 -8.64
CA TYR A 454 8.27 -9.92 -8.34
C TYR A 454 7.67 -9.28 -9.59
N CYS A 455 6.39 -9.53 -9.86
CA CYS A 455 5.66 -8.87 -10.93
C CYS A 455 4.28 -8.40 -10.44
N LYS A 456 3.94 -7.13 -10.71
CA LYS A 456 2.60 -6.59 -10.46
C LYS A 456 2.01 -6.02 -11.76
N ILE A 457 0.75 -6.31 -12.04
CA ILE A 457 0.03 -5.79 -13.21
C ILE A 457 -1.30 -5.19 -12.76
N ILE A 458 -1.61 -3.98 -13.21
CA ILE A 458 -2.85 -3.24 -12.92
C ILE A 458 -3.51 -2.80 -14.23
N TYR A 459 -4.79 -3.14 -14.42
CA TYR A 459 -5.57 -2.71 -15.59
C TYR A 459 -6.49 -1.53 -15.24
N GLN A 460 -6.52 -0.48 -16.08
CA GLN A 460 -7.26 0.77 -15.76
C GLN A 460 -8.69 0.88 -16.32
N ARG A 461 -9.13 0.00 -17.23
CA ARG A 461 -10.49 0.01 -17.84
C ARG A 461 -11.28 -1.29 -17.59
N LYS A 462 -12.62 -1.19 -17.52
CA LYS A 462 -13.58 -2.32 -17.41
C LYS A 462 -13.60 -3.17 -18.68
N ILE A 463 -13.75 -4.48 -18.52
CA ILE A 463 -13.58 -5.51 -19.57
C ILE A 463 -14.93 -5.96 -20.15
N ILE A 464 -14.96 -6.13 -21.48
CA ILE A 464 -15.95 -6.91 -22.25
C ILE A 464 -15.19 -8.13 -22.81
N GLN A 465 -15.71 -9.35 -22.61
CA GLN A 465 -15.08 -10.61 -23.03
C GLN A 465 -15.07 -10.79 -24.56
N GLN A 466 -13.95 -11.23 -25.12
CA GLN A 466 -13.91 -12.14 -26.27
C GLN A 466 -12.78 -13.16 -26.09
N SER A 467 -13.08 -14.43 -26.36
CA SER A 467 -12.19 -15.58 -26.25
C SER A 467 -11.22 -15.65 -27.42
N SER A 468 -9.94 -15.94 -27.16
CA SER A 468 -9.01 -16.43 -28.19
C SER A 468 -8.12 -17.54 -27.64
N SER A 469 -7.86 -18.55 -28.46
CA SER A 469 -7.11 -19.78 -28.16
C SER A 469 -5.64 -19.65 -28.55
N ILE A 470 -4.74 -20.25 -27.77
CA ILE A 470 -3.29 -20.19 -27.96
C ILE A 470 -2.80 -21.41 -28.72
N LYS A 471 -1.92 -21.19 -29.71
CA LYS A 471 -0.97 -22.20 -30.23
C LYS A 471 0.40 -21.94 -29.59
N ARG A 472 1.05 -22.94 -28.98
CA ARG A 472 2.31 -22.75 -28.23
C ARG A 472 3.54 -23.39 -28.88
N ASN A 473 4.61 -22.61 -28.91
CA ASN A 473 6.00 -23.06 -29.00
C ASN A 473 6.59 -23.30 -27.60
N LYS A 474 7.63 -24.15 -27.51
CA LYS A 474 8.39 -24.58 -26.31
C LYS A 474 8.99 -23.40 -25.51
N TYR A 475 8.81 -23.34 -24.19
CA TYR A 475 9.47 -22.33 -23.31
C TYR A 475 10.01 -22.91 -21.98
N SER A 476 11.06 -22.28 -21.45
CA SER A 476 11.83 -22.61 -20.24
C SER A 476 11.18 -22.15 -18.91
N ARG A 477 11.57 -22.76 -17.78
CA ARG A 477 11.07 -22.51 -16.41
C ARG A 477 11.20 -21.02 -15.97
N SER A 478 10.13 -20.43 -15.43
CA SER A 478 10.09 -19.04 -14.91
C SER A 478 10.57 -18.92 -13.45
N PRO A 479 11.31 -17.86 -13.06
CA PRO A 479 11.87 -17.63 -11.71
C PRO A 479 10.98 -16.80 -10.77
N ILE A 480 9.76 -16.43 -11.18
CA ILE A 480 8.87 -15.52 -10.43
C ILE A 480 8.42 -16.15 -9.11
N GLN A 481 8.61 -15.43 -8.01
CA GLN A 481 8.23 -15.81 -6.65
C GLN A 481 6.92 -15.15 -6.20
N CYS A 482 6.57 -14.01 -6.78
CA CYS A 482 5.35 -13.27 -6.43
C CYS A 482 4.78 -12.59 -7.68
N LEU A 483 3.55 -12.94 -8.04
CA LEU A 483 2.80 -12.35 -9.15
C LEU A 483 1.49 -11.78 -8.60
N ILE A 484 1.30 -10.47 -8.73
CA ILE A 484 0.08 -9.76 -8.32
C ILE A 484 -0.61 -9.21 -9.55
N ILE A 485 -1.80 -9.68 -9.86
CA ILE A 485 -2.61 -9.15 -10.96
C ILE A 485 -3.83 -8.48 -10.33
N ASN A 486 -3.81 -7.15 -10.29
CA ASN A 486 -4.92 -6.32 -9.83
C ASN A 486 -5.71 -5.81 -11.03
N GLY A 487 -6.65 -6.63 -11.49
CA GLY A 487 -7.89 -6.13 -12.09
C GLY A 487 -9.03 -6.49 -11.13
N ASP A 488 -10.22 -5.91 -11.31
CA ASP A 488 -11.41 -6.40 -10.62
C ASP A 488 -11.73 -7.82 -11.12
N PHE A 489 -11.08 -8.83 -10.52
CA PHE A 489 -11.30 -10.24 -10.79
C PHE A 489 -11.28 -11.05 -9.50
N PRO A 490 -12.35 -11.78 -9.17
CA PRO A 490 -12.30 -12.83 -8.16
C PRO A 490 -11.87 -14.14 -8.84
N LEU A 491 -10.57 -14.37 -9.05
CA LEU A 491 -10.10 -15.64 -9.59
C LEU A 491 -10.08 -16.71 -8.48
N LYS A 492 -11.25 -17.30 -8.20
CA LYS A 492 -11.42 -18.46 -7.30
C LYS A 492 -11.13 -19.80 -8.00
N ILE A 493 -11.16 -19.77 -9.33
CA ILE A 493 -11.06 -20.93 -10.22
C ILE A 493 -10.05 -20.58 -11.31
N LEU A 494 -9.02 -21.40 -11.46
CA LEU A 494 -8.06 -21.33 -12.57
C LEU A 494 -8.23 -22.57 -13.43
N ARG A 495 -8.75 -22.42 -14.65
CA ARG A 495 -8.84 -23.50 -15.64
C ARG A 495 -7.74 -23.37 -16.69
N LEU A 496 -6.91 -24.38 -16.83
CA LEU A 496 -5.89 -24.48 -17.87
C LEU A 496 -6.30 -25.52 -18.91
N THR A 497 -6.53 -25.09 -20.16
CA THR A 497 -6.76 -25.99 -21.28
C THR A 497 -5.44 -26.33 -21.96
N THR A 498 -5.09 -27.61 -22.07
CA THR A 498 -3.86 -28.08 -22.74
C THR A 498 -4.18 -29.10 -23.83
N PHE A 499 -3.40 -29.07 -24.91
CA PHE A 499 -3.42 -30.04 -26.01
C PHE A 499 -2.02 -30.65 -26.12
N PHE A 500 -1.89 -31.97 -25.99
CA PHE A 500 -0.65 -32.76 -26.22
C PHE A 500 0.66 -32.13 -25.66
N ASP A 501 0.88 -32.18 -24.35
CA ASP A 501 2.13 -31.65 -23.74
C ASP A 501 2.73 -32.63 -22.71
N GLU A 502 3.98 -33.03 -22.89
CA GLU A 502 4.75 -33.84 -21.93
C GLU A 502 5.24 -33.03 -20.71
N ALA A 503 5.26 -31.69 -20.77
CA ALA A 503 5.54 -30.84 -19.60
C ALA A 503 4.51 -31.01 -18.47
N TYR A 504 3.40 -31.68 -18.78
CA TYR A 504 2.37 -32.20 -17.89
C TYR A 504 2.89 -33.18 -16.82
N LEU A 505 4.05 -33.80 -17.04
CA LEU A 505 4.68 -34.76 -16.12
C LEU A 505 5.35 -34.13 -14.88
N ASN A 506 5.21 -32.82 -14.67
CA ASN A 506 5.80 -32.10 -13.52
C ASN A 506 4.74 -31.43 -12.62
N ALA A 507 3.61 -32.11 -12.41
CA ALA A 507 2.48 -31.69 -11.58
C ALA A 507 2.90 -31.12 -10.20
N LYS A 508 3.88 -31.77 -9.56
CA LYS A 508 4.42 -31.37 -8.25
C LYS A 508 5.00 -29.95 -8.22
N ARG A 509 5.62 -29.51 -9.32
CA ARG A 509 6.24 -28.18 -9.42
C ARG A 509 5.21 -27.07 -9.61
N TRP A 510 4.10 -27.38 -10.31
CA TRP A 510 2.97 -26.46 -10.44
C TRP A 510 2.24 -26.28 -9.11
N GLU A 511 2.06 -27.37 -8.39
CA GLU A 511 1.46 -27.39 -7.05
C GLU A 511 2.26 -26.55 -6.05
N GLU A 512 3.58 -26.72 -5.97
CA GLU A 512 4.46 -25.91 -5.11
C GLU A 512 4.38 -24.40 -5.44
N LEU A 513 4.29 -24.04 -6.72
CA LEU A 513 4.18 -22.66 -7.18
C LEU A 513 2.82 -22.04 -6.81
N ILE A 514 1.73 -22.80 -6.94
CA ILE A 514 0.37 -22.36 -6.65
C ILE A 514 0.17 -22.19 -5.15
N LEU A 515 0.59 -23.16 -4.34
CA LEU A 515 0.49 -23.11 -2.88
C LEU A 515 1.27 -21.93 -2.28
N SER A 516 2.40 -21.57 -2.89
CA SER A 516 3.23 -20.45 -2.44
C SER A 516 2.72 -19.07 -2.89
N SER A 517 2.07 -18.98 -4.06
CA SER A 517 1.77 -17.70 -4.70
C SER A 517 0.30 -17.31 -4.73
N MET A 518 -0.62 -18.27 -4.62
CA MET A 518 -2.06 -18.06 -4.78
C MET A 518 -2.83 -18.68 -3.60
N PRO A 519 -2.66 -18.16 -2.37
CA PRO A 519 -3.18 -18.79 -1.14
C PRO A 519 -4.71 -18.86 -1.06
N ASN A 520 -5.42 -18.14 -1.95
CA ASN A 520 -6.87 -18.10 -2.02
C ASN A 520 -7.45 -18.92 -3.19
N LEU A 521 -6.62 -19.58 -4.01
CA LEU A 521 -7.07 -20.43 -5.11
C LEU A 521 -7.75 -21.66 -4.53
N ARG A 522 -9.02 -21.88 -4.89
CA ARG A 522 -9.83 -22.97 -4.33
C ARG A 522 -10.03 -24.13 -5.30
N ILE A 523 -10.03 -23.83 -6.60
CA ILE A 523 -10.20 -24.83 -7.65
C ILE A 523 -9.10 -24.60 -8.69
N PHE A 524 -8.28 -25.64 -8.89
CA PHE A 524 -7.31 -25.73 -9.96
C PHE A 524 -7.76 -26.83 -10.92
N ASP A 525 -8.23 -26.42 -12.08
CA ASP A 525 -8.89 -27.29 -13.04
C ASP A 525 -8.03 -27.37 -14.31
N ILE A 526 -7.75 -28.58 -14.78
CA ILE A 526 -6.97 -28.80 -16.00
C ILE A 526 -7.87 -29.52 -16.99
N TYR A 527 -8.16 -28.84 -18.09
CA TYR A 527 -8.93 -29.38 -19.19
C TYR A 527 -7.97 -29.92 -20.26
N HIS A 528 -8.01 -31.24 -20.49
CA HIS A 528 -7.25 -31.87 -21.57
C HIS A 528 -8.23 -32.34 -22.65
N GLU A 529 -8.12 -31.78 -23.86
CA GLU A 529 -8.87 -32.26 -25.02
C GLU A 529 -7.95 -33.16 -25.85
N GLY A 530 -8.11 -34.48 -25.71
CA GLY A 530 -7.38 -35.48 -26.47
C GLY A 530 -7.44 -36.88 -25.86
N SER A 531 -7.44 -37.92 -26.70
CA SER A 531 -7.15 -39.28 -26.25
C SER A 531 -5.64 -39.41 -26.06
N ILE A 532 -5.18 -39.64 -24.84
CA ILE A 532 -3.79 -40.01 -24.59
C ILE A 532 -3.61 -41.43 -25.12
N ARG A 533 -3.08 -41.56 -26.34
CA ARG A 533 -2.41 -42.78 -26.80
C ARG A 533 -0.93 -42.48 -26.85
N ASN A 534 -0.29 -42.56 -25.69
CA ASN A 534 1.15 -42.79 -25.65
C ASN A 534 1.31 -44.18 -25.04
N ASN A 535 2.07 -45.07 -25.70
CA ASN A 535 2.06 -46.52 -25.45
C ASN A 535 2.47 -46.94 -24.02
N ASP A 536 2.92 -46.01 -23.17
CA ASP A 536 3.47 -46.31 -21.85
C ASP A 536 2.72 -45.66 -20.67
N LEU A 537 1.73 -44.77 -20.89
CA LEU A 537 1.00 -44.11 -19.78
C LEU A 537 -0.47 -43.87 -20.13
N THR A 538 -1.37 -44.35 -19.28
CA THR A 538 -2.82 -44.13 -19.37
C THR A 538 -3.22 -42.88 -18.58
N TYR A 539 -4.43 -42.33 -18.83
CA TYR A 539 -4.98 -41.20 -18.05
C TYR A 539 -5.01 -41.47 -16.53
N HIS A 540 -5.05 -42.75 -16.14
CA HIS A 540 -4.99 -43.20 -14.75
C HIS A 540 -3.65 -42.87 -14.06
N ASP A 541 -2.53 -43.04 -14.77
CA ASP A 541 -1.17 -42.86 -14.23
C ASP A 541 -0.84 -41.39 -13.93
N ILE A 542 -1.46 -40.48 -14.67
CA ILE A 542 -1.36 -39.02 -14.50
C ILE A 542 -2.06 -38.56 -13.22
N ILE A 543 -3.25 -39.07 -12.92
CA ILE A 543 -4.01 -38.72 -11.71
C ILE A 543 -3.24 -39.16 -10.46
N ASN A 544 -2.59 -40.32 -10.53
CA ASN A 544 -1.79 -40.86 -9.43
C ASN A 544 -0.52 -40.05 -9.11
N GLN A 545 -0.08 -39.15 -10.00
CA GLN A 545 1.05 -38.24 -9.74
C GLN A 545 0.66 -36.99 -8.93
N PHE A 546 -0.63 -36.65 -8.84
CA PHE A 546 -1.16 -35.63 -7.92
C PHE A 546 -1.34 -36.22 -6.51
N ASN A 547 -0.22 -36.43 -5.81
CA ASN A 547 -0.22 -37.10 -4.50
C ASN A 547 -0.52 -36.20 -3.29
N SER A 548 -0.69 -34.89 -3.47
CA SER A 548 -1.00 -34.02 -2.33
C SER A 548 -2.48 -34.06 -1.92
N SER A 549 -2.72 -33.80 -0.64
CA SER A 549 -4.06 -33.64 -0.06
C SER A 549 -4.83 -32.43 -0.58
N PHE A 550 -4.20 -31.57 -1.39
CA PHE A 550 -4.77 -30.37 -2.01
C PHE A 550 -5.61 -30.71 -3.25
N CYS A 551 -5.18 -31.66 -4.09
CA CYS A 551 -5.92 -32.12 -5.28
C CYS A 551 -6.98 -33.19 -4.98
N ARG A 552 -6.91 -33.86 -3.82
CA ARG A 552 -7.72 -35.04 -3.51
C ARG A 552 -9.11 -34.75 -2.94
N LYS A 553 -9.49 -33.49 -2.74
CA LYS A 553 -10.72 -33.19 -2.00
C LYS A 553 -11.94 -32.99 -2.90
N ASP A 554 -11.81 -32.34 -4.06
CA ASP A 554 -12.95 -31.96 -4.88
C ASP A 554 -12.65 -32.18 -6.38
N PHE A 555 -12.95 -33.37 -6.93
CA PHE A 555 -12.91 -33.57 -8.38
C PHE A 555 -14.13 -32.93 -9.04
N THR A 556 -13.93 -32.21 -10.15
CA THR A 556 -15.04 -31.81 -11.03
C THR A 556 -15.01 -32.66 -12.29
N PHE A 557 -16.08 -33.40 -12.56
CA PHE A 557 -16.24 -34.18 -13.79
C PHE A 557 -17.00 -33.34 -14.83
N TYR A 558 -16.42 -33.18 -16.02
CA TYR A 558 -17.07 -32.52 -17.14
C TYR A 558 -17.49 -33.55 -18.18
N TRP A 559 -18.77 -33.53 -18.56
CA TRP A 559 -19.30 -34.42 -19.59
C TRP A 559 -19.76 -33.60 -20.79
N LYS A 560 -19.25 -33.92 -21.99
CA LYS A 560 -19.68 -33.29 -23.24
C LYS A 560 -20.02 -34.37 -24.26
N SER A 561 -21.33 -34.64 -24.38
CA SER A 561 -22.01 -35.60 -25.26
C SER A 561 -21.83 -37.10 -24.91
N ALA A 562 -22.97 -37.78 -24.81
CA ALA A 562 -23.12 -39.16 -24.33
C ALA A 562 -22.74 -40.26 -25.35
N LYS A 563 -22.33 -39.92 -26.59
CA LYS A 563 -22.39 -40.95 -27.65
C LYS A 563 -21.25 -41.95 -27.72
N GLN A 564 -20.09 -41.76 -27.07
CA GLN A 564 -18.95 -42.67 -27.32
C GLN A 564 -17.94 -42.90 -26.19
N ILE A 565 -18.06 -42.27 -25.01
CA ILE A 565 -17.07 -42.45 -23.93
C ILE A 565 -17.50 -43.54 -22.93
N CYS A 566 -18.78 -43.92 -22.89
CA CYS A 566 -19.33 -44.67 -21.76
C CYS A 566 -19.04 -46.18 -21.75
N SER A 567 -18.52 -46.78 -22.82
CA SER A 567 -18.20 -48.22 -22.81
C SER A 567 -17.01 -48.57 -21.92
N ASN A 568 -16.16 -47.59 -21.55
CA ASN A 568 -14.90 -47.83 -20.82
C ASN A 568 -14.85 -47.19 -19.42
N ILE A 569 -15.94 -46.58 -18.93
CA ILE A 569 -15.96 -45.93 -17.59
C ILE A 569 -16.31 -46.93 -16.47
N SER A 570 -16.85 -48.10 -16.81
CA SER A 570 -17.21 -49.16 -15.84
C SER A 570 -16.03 -49.71 -15.03
N GLU A 571 -14.79 -49.45 -15.45
CA GLU A 571 -13.56 -49.87 -14.76
C GLU A 571 -12.92 -48.80 -13.87
N MET A 572 -13.47 -47.57 -13.82
CA MET A 572 -12.92 -46.50 -12.99
C MET A 572 -13.39 -46.59 -11.53
N ASN A 573 -12.42 -46.57 -10.60
CA ASN A 573 -12.70 -46.52 -9.16
C ASN A 573 -13.05 -45.09 -8.71
N PHE A 574 -14.34 -44.82 -8.51
CA PHE A 574 -14.85 -43.53 -8.04
C PHE A 574 -14.88 -43.35 -6.52
N ASN A 575 -14.25 -44.26 -5.76
CA ASN A 575 -14.26 -44.20 -4.30
C ASN A 575 -13.54 -42.96 -3.73
N SER A 576 -12.72 -42.24 -4.50
CA SER A 576 -12.06 -41.01 -4.01
C SER A 576 -12.90 -39.74 -4.19
N VAL A 577 -14.06 -39.81 -4.86
CA VAL A 577 -14.86 -38.63 -5.22
C VAL A 577 -15.81 -38.28 -4.09
N ASN A 578 -15.50 -37.19 -3.36
CA ASN A 578 -16.34 -36.71 -2.25
C ASN A 578 -17.23 -35.52 -2.65
N HIS A 579 -16.90 -34.84 -3.75
CA HIS A 579 -17.65 -33.70 -4.30
C HIS A 579 -17.88 -33.96 -5.78
N LEU A 580 -19.13 -33.83 -6.23
CA LEU A 580 -19.52 -34.05 -7.61
C LEU A 580 -20.18 -32.78 -8.16
N TYR A 581 -19.66 -32.30 -9.28
CA TYR A 581 -20.21 -31.17 -10.02
C TYR A 581 -20.61 -31.67 -11.41
N VAL A 582 -21.88 -31.54 -11.76
CA VAL A 582 -22.45 -32.01 -13.03
C VAL A 582 -22.81 -30.81 -13.89
N TYR A 583 -22.31 -30.79 -15.13
CA TYR A 583 -22.52 -29.74 -16.11
C TYR A 583 -22.73 -30.37 -17.49
N GLY A 584 -23.88 -30.16 -18.14
CA GLY A 584 -24.15 -30.71 -19.47
C GLY A 584 -25.53 -30.37 -20.03
N GLU A 585 -25.65 -30.42 -21.36
CA GLU A 585 -26.91 -30.36 -22.10
C GLU A 585 -27.40 -31.80 -22.32
N TYR A 586 -28.49 -32.20 -21.66
CA TYR A 586 -29.20 -33.48 -21.80
C TYR A 586 -28.43 -34.74 -21.31
N ALA A 587 -28.67 -35.15 -20.05
CA ALA A 587 -28.31 -36.47 -19.56
C ALA A 587 -29.53 -37.40 -19.56
N THR A 588 -29.45 -38.54 -20.24
CA THR A 588 -30.49 -39.59 -20.25
C THR A 588 -30.36 -40.51 -19.03
N GLN A 589 -31.50 -41.00 -18.52
CA GLN A 589 -31.63 -41.78 -17.27
C GLN A 589 -30.81 -43.09 -17.24
N ASN A 590 -30.36 -43.58 -18.40
CA ASN A 590 -29.68 -44.85 -18.57
C ASN A 590 -28.14 -44.76 -18.52
N ASP A 591 -27.57 -43.56 -18.50
CA ASP A 591 -26.13 -43.36 -18.72
C ASP A 591 -25.39 -42.80 -17.49
N ILE A 592 -25.95 -42.98 -16.29
CA ILE A 592 -25.42 -42.34 -15.07
C ILE A 592 -24.66 -43.34 -14.19
N ASN A 593 -23.36 -43.09 -13.97
CA ASN A 593 -22.53 -43.86 -13.05
C ASN A 593 -22.89 -43.59 -11.57
N TYR A 594 -22.69 -44.59 -10.72
CA TYR A 594 -22.85 -44.46 -9.26
C TYR A 594 -21.53 -44.03 -8.60
N PHE A 595 -21.60 -43.00 -7.75
CA PHE A 595 -20.45 -42.42 -7.04
C PHE A 595 -20.59 -42.67 -5.52
N PRO A 596 -19.92 -43.70 -4.98
CA PRO A 596 -20.25 -44.28 -3.67
C PRO A 596 -19.82 -43.47 -2.44
N ASN A 597 -18.98 -42.43 -2.61
CA ASN A 597 -18.44 -41.63 -1.50
C ASN A 597 -18.75 -40.12 -1.63
N VAL A 598 -19.62 -39.74 -2.57
CA VAL A 598 -19.98 -38.33 -2.76
C VAL A 598 -20.80 -37.83 -1.57
N THR A 599 -20.29 -36.76 -0.96
CA THR A 599 -20.92 -36.04 0.15
C THR A 599 -21.40 -34.64 -0.26
N GLN A 600 -20.99 -34.10 -1.41
CA GLN A 600 -21.49 -32.83 -1.92
C GLN A 600 -21.81 -32.92 -3.41
N LEU A 601 -22.99 -32.44 -3.82
CA LEU A 601 -23.43 -32.47 -5.21
C LEU A 601 -23.85 -31.07 -5.68
N ALA A 602 -23.37 -30.66 -6.85
CA ALA A 602 -23.80 -29.45 -7.54
C ALA A 602 -24.19 -29.77 -8.99
N ILE A 603 -25.38 -29.35 -9.42
CA ILE A 603 -25.91 -29.61 -10.77
C ILE A 603 -26.26 -28.27 -11.43
N GLN A 604 -25.62 -27.97 -12.56
CA GLN A 604 -25.82 -26.77 -13.37
C GLN A 604 -26.30 -27.15 -14.78
N HIS A 605 -27.31 -26.44 -15.30
CA HIS A 605 -28.09 -26.71 -16.53
C HIS A 605 -29.16 -27.82 -16.46
N TYR A 606 -30.00 -27.87 -17.51
CA TYR A 606 -31.31 -28.55 -17.55
C TYR A 606 -31.17 -30.08 -17.46
N PHE A 607 -31.88 -30.68 -16.49
CA PHE A 607 -31.96 -32.13 -16.31
C PHE A 607 -33.43 -32.54 -16.49
N GLU A 608 -33.79 -33.11 -17.64
CA GLU A 608 -35.15 -33.59 -17.89
C GLU A 608 -35.35 -34.97 -17.24
N ALA A 609 -36.20 -35.02 -16.21
CA ALA A 609 -36.63 -36.28 -15.61
C ALA A 609 -37.88 -36.78 -16.34
N LEU A 610 -37.76 -37.87 -17.11
CA LEU A 610 -38.91 -38.52 -17.76
C LEU A 610 -39.94 -39.08 -16.76
N ASP A 611 -39.50 -39.44 -15.54
CA ASP A 611 -40.31 -40.12 -14.50
C ASP A 611 -40.75 -39.24 -13.32
N ASN A 612 -40.69 -37.90 -13.44
CA ASN A 612 -41.13 -36.91 -12.44
C ASN A 612 -40.53 -36.98 -11.02
N SER A 613 -39.63 -37.91 -10.66
CA SER A 613 -39.06 -38.02 -9.30
C SER A 613 -37.55 -37.84 -9.26
N ILE A 614 -37.11 -36.63 -8.90
CA ILE A 614 -35.70 -36.25 -8.74
C ILE A 614 -34.98 -37.15 -7.72
N ILE A 615 -35.70 -37.58 -6.66
CA ILE A 615 -35.16 -38.45 -5.61
C ILE A 615 -34.62 -39.77 -6.21
N LYS A 616 -35.37 -40.38 -7.14
CA LYS A 616 -34.96 -41.63 -7.79
C LYS A 616 -33.69 -41.44 -8.61
N ILE A 617 -33.56 -40.30 -9.29
CA ILE A 617 -32.37 -39.97 -10.09
C ILE A 617 -31.17 -39.84 -9.16
N LEU A 618 -31.26 -38.96 -8.15
CA LEU A 618 -30.15 -38.73 -7.23
C LEU A 618 -29.72 -40.00 -6.49
N ASN A 619 -30.66 -40.87 -6.10
CA ASN A 619 -30.36 -42.13 -5.44
C ASN A 619 -29.65 -43.16 -6.36
N ARG A 620 -29.77 -43.04 -7.68
CA ARG A 620 -28.98 -43.82 -8.64
C ARG A 620 -27.57 -43.25 -8.85
N MET A 621 -27.36 -41.97 -8.57
CA MET A 621 -26.07 -41.31 -8.75
C MET A 621 -25.18 -41.41 -7.52
N ILE A 622 -25.75 -41.24 -6.33
CA ILE A 622 -24.99 -41.02 -5.10
C ILE A 622 -25.69 -41.64 -3.89
N PRO A 623 -24.95 -41.99 -2.82
CA PRO A 623 -25.53 -42.41 -1.55
C PRO A 623 -26.18 -41.21 -0.84
N LEU A 624 -27.49 -41.04 -0.99
CA LEU A 624 -28.23 -39.93 -0.39
C LEU A 624 -27.99 -39.78 1.13
N LYS A 625 -27.78 -40.89 1.84
CA LYS A 625 -27.50 -40.88 3.29
C LYS A 625 -26.21 -40.14 3.66
N GLN A 626 -25.23 -40.05 2.77
CA GLN A 626 -23.94 -39.39 3.02
C GLN A 626 -23.91 -37.94 2.52
N LEU A 627 -24.95 -37.51 1.79
CA LEU A 627 -25.01 -36.17 1.21
C LEU A 627 -25.10 -35.11 2.31
N THR A 628 -24.09 -34.24 2.36
CA THR A 628 -23.97 -33.10 3.27
C THR A 628 -24.30 -31.77 2.60
N LYS A 629 -24.22 -31.69 1.27
CA LYS A 629 -24.54 -30.50 0.49
C LYS A 629 -25.17 -30.82 -0.85
N LEU A 630 -26.23 -30.09 -1.21
CA LEU A 630 -26.87 -30.14 -2.52
C LEU A 630 -27.06 -28.73 -3.08
N VAL A 631 -26.60 -28.49 -4.31
CA VAL A 631 -26.77 -27.22 -5.04
C VAL A 631 -27.37 -27.51 -6.41
N THR A 632 -28.48 -26.87 -6.74
CA THR A 632 -29.16 -27.13 -8.01
C THR A 632 -29.74 -25.87 -8.63
N GLU A 633 -29.54 -25.69 -9.94
CA GLU A 633 -29.98 -24.49 -10.66
C GLU A 633 -31.28 -24.67 -11.45
N HIS A 634 -31.69 -25.90 -11.79
CA HIS A 634 -32.85 -26.15 -12.66
C HIS A 634 -33.79 -27.26 -12.19
N PHE A 635 -33.58 -27.87 -11.01
CA PHE A 635 -34.57 -28.78 -10.47
C PHE A 635 -35.74 -28.02 -9.86
N ASN A 636 -36.94 -28.34 -10.32
CA ASN A 636 -38.18 -27.91 -9.67
C ASN A 636 -38.54 -28.94 -8.60
N PHE A 637 -38.25 -28.64 -7.33
CA PHE A 637 -38.81 -29.40 -6.22
C PHE A 637 -40.21 -28.89 -5.91
N SER A 638 -41.20 -29.79 -5.82
CA SER A 638 -42.40 -29.47 -5.04
C SER A 638 -42.05 -29.49 -3.55
N PHE A 639 -42.79 -28.73 -2.73
CA PHE A 639 -42.58 -28.74 -1.28
C PHE A 639 -42.82 -30.14 -0.68
N GLU A 640 -43.80 -30.87 -1.21
CA GLU A 640 -44.11 -32.26 -0.81
C GLU A 640 -42.95 -33.21 -1.14
N GLU A 641 -42.31 -33.06 -2.30
CA GLU A 641 -41.12 -33.83 -2.63
C GLU A 641 -39.94 -33.50 -1.76
N LEU A 642 -39.75 -32.22 -1.39
CA LEU A 642 -38.72 -31.82 -0.45
C LEU A 642 -38.93 -32.50 0.91
N VAL A 643 -40.16 -32.48 1.45
CA VAL A 643 -40.48 -33.16 2.72
C VAL A 643 -40.25 -34.68 2.63
N LYS A 644 -40.47 -35.30 1.46
CA LYS A 644 -40.16 -36.72 1.22
C LYS A 644 -38.67 -37.00 1.01
N PHE A 645 -37.91 -36.05 0.49
CA PHE A 645 -36.48 -36.16 0.21
C PHE A 645 -35.61 -36.08 1.46
N LEU A 646 -35.95 -35.17 2.38
CA LEU A 646 -35.14 -34.91 3.58
C LEU A 646 -34.92 -36.14 4.48
N PRO A 647 -35.89 -37.03 4.73
CA PRO A 647 -35.65 -38.29 5.44
C PRO A 647 -34.58 -39.18 4.79
N SER A 648 -34.42 -39.11 3.47
CA SER A 648 -33.42 -39.89 2.73
C SER A 648 -32.02 -39.28 2.78
N THR A 649 -31.90 -38.04 3.26
CA THR A 649 -30.65 -37.27 3.33
C THR A 649 -30.39 -36.72 4.76
N PRO A 650 -30.31 -37.60 5.79
CA PRO A 650 -30.24 -37.19 7.20
C PRO A 650 -28.98 -36.40 7.59
N ASN A 651 -27.94 -36.40 6.74
CA ASN A 651 -26.69 -35.68 6.95
C ASN A 651 -26.60 -34.37 6.16
N LEU A 652 -27.65 -34.01 5.42
CA LEU A 652 -27.68 -32.80 4.62
C LEU A 652 -27.68 -31.56 5.53
N CYS A 653 -26.66 -30.73 5.37
CA CYS A 653 -26.46 -29.51 6.17
C CYS A 653 -26.65 -28.24 5.35
N THR A 654 -26.42 -28.32 4.02
CA THR A 654 -26.55 -27.18 3.10
C THR A 654 -27.40 -27.55 1.90
N LEU A 655 -28.48 -26.81 1.68
CA LEU A 655 -29.39 -27.00 0.56
C LEU A 655 -29.58 -25.70 -0.20
N LYS A 656 -29.29 -25.72 -1.50
CA LYS A 656 -29.49 -24.60 -2.40
C LYS A 656 -30.32 -25.01 -3.59
N LEU A 657 -31.51 -24.43 -3.70
CA LEU A 657 -32.48 -24.70 -4.76
C LEU A 657 -32.81 -23.38 -5.47
N ASN A 658 -32.75 -23.39 -6.79
CA ASN A 658 -33.12 -22.21 -7.57
C ASN A 658 -34.64 -21.95 -7.52
N TYR A 659 -35.44 -23.01 -7.66
CA TYR A 659 -36.91 -22.93 -7.63
C TYR A 659 -37.49 -23.96 -6.63
N LEU A 660 -38.44 -23.52 -5.81
CA LEU A 660 -39.23 -24.38 -4.93
C LEU A 660 -40.70 -24.01 -5.15
N SER A 661 -41.51 -24.95 -5.64
CA SER A 661 -42.94 -24.69 -5.83
C SER A 661 -43.66 -24.78 -4.49
N VAL A 662 -44.05 -23.63 -3.93
CA VAL A 662 -44.82 -23.51 -2.68
C VAL A 662 -46.26 -23.02 -2.94
N LYS A 663 -46.67 -22.93 -4.21
CA LYS A 663 -48.01 -22.43 -4.59
C LYS A 663 -49.09 -23.48 -4.31
N ASN A 664 -50.25 -23.01 -3.81
CA ASN A 664 -51.45 -23.81 -3.53
C ASN A 664 -51.29 -24.91 -2.45
N ILE A 665 -50.35 -24.73 -1.53
CA ILE A 665 -50.15 -25.66 -0.41
C ILE A 665 -51.19 -25.41 0.69
N ASN A 666 -51.87 -26.46 1.12
CA ASN A 666 -52.68 -26.41 2.33
C ASN A 666 -51.77 -26.50 3.58
N LEU A 667 -51.43 -25.33 4.12
CA LEU A 667 -50.50 -25.18 5.24
C LEU A 667 -50.91 -25.96 6.49
N ASN A 668 -52.22 -26.08 6.75
CA ASN A 668 -52.73 -26.78 7.93
C ASN A 668 -52.54 -28.30 7.78
N LEU A 669 -52.92 -28.85 6.62
CA LEU A 669 -52.73 -30.28 6.32
C LEU A 669 -51.25 -30.69 6.39
N ILE A 670 -50.33 -29.85 5.90
CA ILE A 670 -48.90 -30.16 5.96
C ILE A 670 -48.37 -30.11 7.39
N LYS A 671 -48.70 -29.07 8.18
CA LYS A 671 -48.25 -28.94 9.58
C LYS A 671 -48.75 -30.07 10.47
N GLU A 672 -49.95 -30.58 10.18
CA GLU A 672 -50.54 -31.73 10.89
C GLU A 672 -49.99 -33.08 10.42
N SER A 673 -49.31 -33.12 9.26
CA SER A 673 -48.76 -34.37 8.75
C SER A 673 -47.63 -34.90 9.65
N LYS A 674 -47.72 -36.20 10.00
CA LYS A 674 -46.69 -36.89 10.80
C LYS A 674 -45.30 -36.79 10.17
N ILE A 675 -45.22 -36.84 8.84
CA ILE A 675 -43.94 -36.74 8.11
C ILE A 675 -43.32 -35.35 8.23
N PHE A 676 -44.12 -34.28 8.16
CA PHE A 676 -43.62 -32.92 8.35
C PHE A 676 -43.13 -32.72 9.78
N GLN A 677 -43.89 -33.14 10.78
CA GLN A 677 -43.47 -33.03 12.19
C GLN A 677 -42.19 -33.81 12.47
N TYR A 678 -42.10 -35.03 11.94
CA TYR A 678 -40.88 -35.84 12.01
C TYR A 678 -39.68 -35.14 11.36
N VAL A 679 -39.83 -34.67 10.11
CA VAL A 679 -38.74 -33.99 9.38
C VAL A 679 -38.36 -32.69 10.08
N SER A 680 -39.33 -31.85 10.44
CA SER A 680 -39.09 -30.61 11.19
C SER A 680 -38.25 -30.88 12.44
N ASN A 681 -38.60 -31.88 13.25
CA ASN A 681 -37.85 -32.20 14.47
C ASN A 681 -36.46 -32.81 14.23
N THR A 682 -36.26 -33.54 13.12
CA THR A 682 -35.04 -34.35 12.89
C THR A 682 -34.04 -33.73 11.93
N ASN A 683 -34.47 -32.76 11.12
CA ASN A 683 -33.66 -32.12 10.11
C ASN A 683 -32.49 -31.32 10.72
N LYS A 684 -31.34 -31.33 10.01
CA LYS A 684 -30.06 -30.73 10.43
C LYS A 684 -29.55 -29.63 9.50
N ILE A 685 -30.34 -29.20 8.52
CA ILE A 685 -29.94 -28.14 7.59
C ILE A 685 -29.72 -26.83 8.34
N LYS A 686 -28.54 -26.26 8.10
CA LYS A 686 -28.06 -24.99 8.68
C LYS A 686 -28.04 -23.87 7.64
N ASN A 687 -27.76 -24.20 6.38
CA ASN A 687 -27.64 -23.22 5.30
C ASN A 687 -28.66 -23.49 4.20
N LEU A 688 -29.49 -22.51 3.92
CA LEU A 688 -30.60 -22.65 2.98
C LEU A 688 -30.65 -21.47 2.01
N ASP A 689 -30.71 -21.77 0.71
CA ASP A 689 -30.78 -20.76 -0.37
C ASP A 689 -31.95 -21.09 -1.30
N PHE A 690 -32.94 -20.21 -1.32
CA PHE A 690 -34.13 -20.24 -2.16
C PHE A 690 -34.27 -18.91 -2.89
N ARG A 691 -34.60 -18.91 -4.18
CA ARG A 691 -34.74 -17.64 -4.93
C ARG A 691 -36.18 -17.17 -5.10
N ASP A 692 -37.17 -18.03 -4.95
CA ASP A 692 -38.59 -17.69 -5.20
C ASP A 692 -39.45 -17.89 -3.94
N CYS A 693 -39.56 -16.85 -3.10
CA CYS A 693 -40.51 -16.78 -1.99
C CYS A 693 -41.24 -15.43 -2.02
N ASP A 694 -42.56 -15.42 -2.19
CA ASP A 694 -43.31 -14.18 -2.42
C ASP A 694 -44.26 -13.79 -1.29
N SER A 695 -44.43 -14.64 -0.26
CA SER A 695 -45.24 -14.32 0.93
C SER A 695 -44.61 -14.71 2.27
N LEU A 696 -45.02 -14.02 3.34
CA LEU A 696 -44.67 -14.32 4.73
C LEU A 696 -45.04 -15.78 5.09
N ASP A 697 -46.22 -16.26 4.69
CA ASP A 697 -46.69 -17.61 5.00
C ASP A 697 -45.76 -18.70 4.44
N GLN A 698 -45.23 -18.51 3.23
CA GLN A 698 -44.25 -19.43 2.64
C GLN A 698 -42.94 -19.44 3.44
N VAL A 699 -42.45 -18.26 3.84
CA VAL A 699 -41.24 -18.15 4.66
C VAL A 699 -41.46 -18.82 6.02
N GLN A 700 -42.61 -18.62 6.66
CA GLN A 700 -42.94 -19.28 7.92
C GLN A 700 -42.96 -20.80 7.77
N LEU A 701 -43.58 -21.32 6.70
CA LEU A 701 -43.63 -22.75 6.43
C LEU A 701 -42.21 -23.34 6.27
N ILE A 702 -41.37 -22.70 5.46
CA ILE A 702 -39.98 -23.09 5.24
C ILE A 702 -39.21 -23.08 6.56
N VAL A 703 -39.23 -21.96 7.28
CA VAL A 703 -38.47 -21.80 8.53
C VAL A 703 -38.89 -22.82 9.60
N ASN A 704 -40.17 -23.19 9.66
CA ASN A 704 -40.64 -24.24 10.57
C ASN A 704 -40.15 -25.65 10.18
N LEU A 705 -39.87 -25.90 8.90
CA LEU A 705 -39.29 -27.16 8.44
C LEU A 705 -37.79 -27.29 8.78
N PHE A 706 -37.11 -26.17 8.99
CA PHE A 706 -35.67 -26.08 9.25
C PHE A 706 -35.39 -25.40 10.60
N PRO A 707 -35.65 -26.05 11.75
CA PRO A 707 -35.48 -25.39 13.05
C PRO A 707 -34.01 -25.11 13.41
N ARG A 708 -33.02 -25.74 12.76
CA ARG A 708 -31.59 -25.52 13.05
C ARG A 708 -30.91 -24.53 12.12
N LEU A 709 -31.69 -23.71 11.44
CA LEU A 709 -31.20 -22.79 10.41
C LEU A 709 -30.26 -21.73 11.01
N GLU A 710 -29.09 -21.57 10.38
CA GLU A 710 -28.05 -20.59 10.72
C GLU A 710 -27.98 -19.46 9.66
N SER A 711 -28.16 -19.82 8.39
CA SER A 711 -28.25 -18.86 7.29
C SER A 711 -29.42 -19.16 6.34
N LEU A 712 -30.11 -18.08 5.95
CA LEU A 712 -31.23 -18.10 5.02
C LEU A 712 -31.01 -17.09 3.89
N LYS A 713 -31.03 -17.56 2.64
CA LYS A 713 -31.15 -16.71 1.46
C LYS A 713 -32.51 -16.92 0.81
N ILE A 714 -33.24 -15.82 0.61
CA ILE A 714 -34.56 -15.76 -0.03
C ILE A 714 -34.55 -14.70 -1.13
N GLY A 715 -35.32 -14.87 -2.20
CA GLY A 715 -35.66 -13.79 -3.13
C GLY A 715 -37.10 -13.36 -2.91
N MET A 716 -37.37 -12.05 -2.88
CA MET A 716 -38.67 -11.52 -2.41
C MET A 716 -39.12 -10.23 -3.12
N ASN A 717 -40.44 -10.03 -3.18
CA ASN A 717 -41.08 -8.77 -3.56
C ASN A 717 -41.31 -7.83 -2.35
N LYS A 718 -41.12 -6.52 -2.55
CA LYS A 718 -40.81 -5.49 -1.54
C LYS A 718 -41.78 -5.28 -0.35
N LYS A 719 -43.02 -5.81 -0.36
CA LYS A 719 -44.07 -5.37 0.58
C LYS A 719 -44.00 -6.01 1.98
N GLU A 720 -43.41 -7.19 2.12
CA GLU A 720 -43.50 -7.98 3.37
C GLU A 720 -42.16 -8.19 4.10
N ILE A 721 -41.07 -7.64 3.56
CA ILE A 721 -39.70 -7.84 4.06
C ILE A 721 -39.57 -7.49 5.55
N GLU A 722 -40.15 -6.36 5.98
CA GLU A 722 -40.10 -5.90 7.38
C GLU A 722 -40.82 -6.87 8.33
N GLN A 723 -41.96 -7.44 7.92
CA GLN A 723 -42.72 -8.43 8.71
C GLN A 723 -41.97 -9.77 8.82
N ILE A 724 -41.30 -10.18 7.73
CA ILE A 724 -40.50 -11.39 7.71
C ILE A 724 -39.28 -11.26 8.62
N ILE A 725 -38.59 -10.12 8.58
CA ILE A 725 -37.48 -9.85 9.49
C ILE A 725 -37.96 -9.92 10.95
N LYS A 726 -39.09 -9.29 11.28
CA LYS A 726 -39.69 -9.39 12.62
C LYS A 726 -39.99 -10.85 13.02
N PHE A 727 -40.60 -11.63 12.12
CA PHE A 727 -40.87 -13.05 12.36
C PHE A 727 -39.58 -13.83 12.62
N LEU A 728 -38.57 -13.70 11.75
CA LEU A 728 -37.30 -14.41 11.87
C LEU A 728 -36.56 -14.07 13.17
N LEU A 729 -36.50 -12.78 13.53
CA LEU A 729 -35.88 -12.32 14.79
C LEU A 729 -36.66 -12.77 16.04
N SER A 730 -37.99 -12.83 15.97
CA SER A 730 -38.79 -13.38 17.07
C SER A 730 -38.48 -14.86 17.33
N LYS A 731 -38.11 -15.60 16.28
CA LYS A 731 -37.78 -17.01 16.37
C LYS A 731 -36.31 -17.28 16.75
N SER A 732 -35.36 -16.40 16.39
CA SER A 732 -33.96 -16.53 16.86
C SER A 732 -33.83 -16.40 18.39
N ASN A 733 -34.77 -15.72 19.05
CA ASN A 733 -34.84 -15.66 20.51
C ASN A 733 -35.38 -16.95 21.16
N THR A 734 -35.93 -17.88 20.39
CA THR A 734 -36.29 -19.20 20.92
C THR A 734 -35.01 -20.04 21.05
N LYS A 735 -34.80 -20.74 22.17
CA LYS A 735 -33.61 -21.58 22.44
C LYS A 735 -33.31 -22.64 21.37
N THR A 736 -34.18 -22.80 20.37
CA THR A 736 -34.17 -23.83 19.35
C THR A 736 -33.68 -23.36 17.98
N GLN A 737 -33.65 -22.06 17.67
CA GLN A 737 -33.26 -21.54 16.34
C GLN A 737 -31.99 -20.69 16.37
N HIS A 738 -31.08 -20.93 15.42
CA HIS A 738 -29.72 -20.36 15.40
C HIS A 738 -29.49 -19.37 14.25
N LEU A 739 -30.53 -18.74 13.72
CA LEU A 739 -30.42 -17.90 12.53
C LEU A 739 -29.70 -16.58 12.87
N PHE A 740 -28.56 -16.32 12.21
CA PHE A 740 -27.75 -15.10 12.37
C PHE A 740 -27.39 -14.44 11.03
N LEU A 741 -27.78 -15.04 9.89
CA LEU A 741 -27.55 -14.50 8.56
C LEU A 741 -28.80 -14.58 7.68
N LEU A 742 -29.27 -13.42 7.22
CA LEU A 742 -30.32 -13.28 6.22
C LEU A 742 -29.79 -12.60 4.95
N CYS A 743 -30.04 -13.22 3.80
CA CYS A 743 -29.77 -12.64 2.49
C CYS A 743 -31.09 -12.51 1.72
N ILE A 744 -31.38 -11.31 1.20
CA ILE A 744 -32.58 -11.03 0.42
C ILE A 744 -32.17 -10.59 -0.97
N SER A 745 -32.59 -11.36 -1.98
CA SER A 745 -32.27 -11.11 -3.38
C SER A 745 -33.25 -10.12 -4.02
N ASN A 746 -32.83 -9.43 -5.09
CA ASN A 746 -33.65 -8.49 -5.89
C ASN A 746 -34.14 -7.24 -5.12
N VAL A 747 -33.33 -6.73 -4.19
CA VAL A 747 -33.67 -5.55 -3.39
C VAL A 747 -33.05 -4.28 -4.00
N SER A 748 -33.74 -3.14 -3.91
CA SER A 748 -33.20 -1.86 -4.39
C SER A 748 -32.00 -1.39 -3.55
N ARG A 749 -31.00 -0.76 -4.20
CA ARG A 749 -29.82 -0.13 -3.57
C ARG A 749 -30.13 0.85 -2.43
N ILE A 750 -31.34 1.41 -2.38
CA ILE A 750 -31.76 2.36 -1.33
C ILE A 750 -32.21 1.64 -0.05
N TYR A 751 -32.68 0.40 -0.16
CA TYR A 751 -33.29 -0.34 0.93
C TYR A 751 -32.38 -0.61 2.15
N PRO A 752 -31.05 -0.83 2.04
CA PRO A 752 -30.17 -0.98 3.20
C PRO A 752 -30.28 0.17 4.21
N LYS A 753 -30.47 1.41 3.73
CA LYS A 753 -30.65 2.58 4.60
C LYS A 753 -31.99 2.51 5.34
N ARG A 754 -33.07 2.18 4.63
CA ARG A 754 -34.41 2.00 5.20
C ARG A 754 -34.42 0.90 6.26
N LEU A 755 -33.75 -0.22 5.98
CA LEU A 755 -33.66 -1.33 6.93
C LEU A 755 -32.92 -0.95 8.22
N LYS A 756 -31.80 -0.21 8.14
CA LYS A 756 -31.09 0.29 9.33
C LYS A 756 -31.97 1.20 10.20
N VAL A 757 -32.78 2.05 9.56
CA VAL A 757 -33.74 2.92 10.26
C VAL A 757 -34.80 2.08 10.97
N PHE A 758 -35.38 1.10 10.27
CA PHE A 758 -36.39 0.19 10.82
C PHE A 758 -35.88 -0.62 12.01
N ILE A 759 -34.70 -1.25 11.90
CA ILE A 759 -34.09 -2.02 13.00
C ILE A 759 -33.88 -1.15 14.24
N LYS A 760 -33.44 0.10 14.03
CA LYS A 760 -33.21 1.06 15.11
C LYS A 760 -34.51 1.58 15.74
N SER A 761 -35.53 1.88 14.95
CA SER A 761 -36.80 2.43 15.45
C SER A 761 -37.60 1.42 16.27
N GLU A 762 -37.50 0.15 15.90
CA GLU A 762 -38.22 -0.96 16.54
C GLU A 762 -37.37 -1.67 17.61
N ASN A 763 -36.14 -1.19 17.87
CA ASN A 763 -35.17 -1.75 18.82
C ASN A 763 -34.96 -3.28 18.65
N LEU A 764 -34.88 -3.73 17.40
CA LEU A 764 -34.89 -5.17 17.09
C LEU A 764 -33.53 -5.85 17.35
N LEU A 765 -32.42 -5.13 17.13
CA LEU A 765 -31.05 -5.66 17.23
C LEU A 765 -30.09 -4.59 17.75
N GLN A 766 -29.15 -4.99 18.60
CA GLN A 766 -28.12 -4.10 19.16
C GLN A 766 -26.83 -4.15 18.34
N ASP A 767 -26.34 -5.34 18.00
CA ASP A 767 -25.16 -5.56 17.17
C ASP A 767 -25.57 -6.21 15.85
N TYR A 768 -25.46 -5.46 14.74
CA TYR A 768 -25.81 -5.97 13.43
C TYR A 768 -25.02 -5.29 12.31
N ARG A 769 -24.89 -5.98 11.17
CA ARG A 769 -24.30 -5.44 9.94
C ARG A 769 -25.30 -5.54 8.80
N VAL A 770 -25.35 -4.51 7.95
CA VAL A 770 -26.12 -4.55 6.70
C VAL A 770 -25.22 -4.15 5.55
N GLU A 771 -25.14 -5.00 4.53
CA GLU A 771 -24.40 -4.76 3.30
C GLU A 771 -25.26 -5.03 2.06
N TYR A 772 -24.88 -4.38 0.96
CA TYR A 772 -25.52 -4.56 -0.34
C TYR A 772 -24.46 -4.94 -1.35
N LEU A 773 -24.54 -6.16 -1.89
CA LEU A 773 -23.54 -6.75 -2.77
C LEU A 773 -24.26 -7.55 -3.87
N ASN A 774 -23.89 -7.36 -5.14
CA ASN A 774 -24.42 -8.12 -6.28
C ASN A 774 -25.96 -8.16 -6.35
N GLU A 775 -26.62 -7.03 -6.08
CA GLU A 775 -28.08 -6.88 -6.07
C GLU A 775 -28.82 -7.57 -4.91
N ASP A 776 -28.06 -8.15 -3.98
CA ASP A 776 -28.57 -8.79 -2.76
C ASP A 776 -28.31 -7.91 -1.52
N LEU A 777 -29.26 -7.94 -0.59
CA LEU A 777 -29.18 -7.34 0.74
C LEU A 777 -28.77 -8.41 1.75
N TYR A 778 -27.72 -8.15 2.51
CA TYR A 778 -27.26 -9.03 3.58
C TYR A 778 -27.45 -8.37 4.94
N LEU A 779 -28.06 -9.09 5.88
CA LEU A 779 -28.23 -8.71 7.29
C LEU A 779 -27.60 -9.82 8.17
N TRP A 780 -26.66 -9.42 9.01
CA TRP A 780 -26.04 -10.28 10.03
C TRP A 780 -26.34 -9.72 11.41
N TRP A 781 -26.63 -10.57 12.39
CA TRP A 781 -26.94 -10.15 13.76
C TRP A 781 -26.55 -11.20 14.80
#